data_AF-A0A0X3VS35-F1
#
_entry.id   AF-A0A0X3VS35-F1
#
_cell.length_a   1.000
_cell.length_b   1.000
_cell.length_c   1.000
_cell.angle_alpha   90.00
_cell.angle_beta   90.00
_cell.angle_gamma   90.00
#
_symmetry.space_group_name_H-M   'P 1'
#
loop_
_entity.id
_entity.type
_entity.pdbx_description
1 polymer ?
#
loop_
_entity_poly.entity_id
_entity_poly.type
_entity_poly.pdbx_seq_one_letter_code
_entity_poly.pdbx_strand_id
1 'polypeptide(L)'
;MANAEHGGRTARALGATAVGAVQARLRVTRLGLWLIAAILAARQPAVVLSTPRGERLTDLETWVGPEGVLHVTGSLYESTQFTGTPFGGLVLKPLTRAAEQALGWGWTFGTLLLVVALGLVAARAVPQPVSRWTPLLAAPVAISLLMLSLPVRNTLYLGQTSIMPVLLVLLGCFAVRGERAGGVLIGLAAALQPTLLLFAPLLWFTGRRRAALSTGATFSACTVLAWAAMPRDSYTYWVHHLAGVGLGGRADDLGNQSLHGALLRLGLTGPLEIALFLFLGAAVAVLAMRRAVRYAHDGQLLLAVAVTGCAAIVVSPTAWQHQLLWVLLAVVGQVGKRAGDRYVWPVAVVLVMTLPARMMVPDKVVFHPLRADLILLAALATAAVVPFLSRTSPYWQTPIPTRYADPVPSRFRHIPLVPVLRRVLSRPNLLFELLLIRVTYDAYAQIRLAAAGGSHSAARGTAEEHGAEVHSIERALHIDIEYWANHAVVKVDRLRNFFDFYYESFHFGVPLAILGVLYWRRPVDYRWARTAIGFATVFALIGFWLYPLAPPRLMPGLGFVDTVHGPQDFSKPDYGTLTELTNQYAAMPSLHFGWSLWCGLVVLVLAPRWWMKALGLLHPLFTGTAIVVTGNHWVLDAVAGAMVVGAGFGMTYVVQGPRARTVTAMAEKISSDSPAPVKDRAAS
;
A
#
# COMPACT_ATOMS: atom_id res chain seq x y z
N MET A 1 -65.42 -8.49 -12.48
CA MET A 1 -64.24 -7.69 -12.11
C MET A 1 -63.92 -7.95 -10.63
N ALA A 2 -63.06 -8.92 -10.32
CA ALA A 2 -62.42 -9.09 -9.01
C ALA A 2 -61.42 -10.24 -9.12
N ASN A 3 -60.14 -9.93 -9.41
CA ASN A 3 -58.96 -10.76 -9.07
C ASN A 3 -57.67 -10.11 -9.63
N ALA A 4 -57.31 -8.92 -9.13
CA ALA A 4 -56.03 -8.28 -9.44
C ALA A 4 -55.26 -7.76 -8.21
N GLU A 5 -55.80 -7.82 -6.99
CA GLU A 5 -55.18 -7.12 -5.84
C GLU A 5 -54.24 -7.97 -4.95
N HIS A 6 -54.21 -9.30 -5.09
CA HIS A 6 -53.43 -10.15 -4.17
C HIS A 6 -51.97 -10.38 -4.58
N GLY A 7 -51.57 -10.07 -5.82
CA GLY A 7 -50.16 -10.14 -6.25
C GLY A 7 -49.29 -8.96 -5.80
N GLY A 8 -49.90 -7.82 -5.47
CA GLY A 8 -49.18 -6.59 -5.13
C GLY A 8 -48.63 -6.53 -3.70
N ARG A 9 -49.26 -7.22 -2.74
CA ARG A 9 -48.88 -7.15 -1.30
C ARG A 9 -47.65 -7.98 -0.96
N THR A 10 -47.53 -9.19 -1.51
CA THR A 10 -46.37 -10.09 -1.30
C THR A 10 -45.09 -9.55 -1.94
N ALA A 11 -45.18 -8.98 -3.15
CA ALA A 11 -44.05 -8.29 -3.78
C ALA A 11 -43.61 -7.04 -2.99
N ARG A 12 -44.54 -6.28 -2.40
CA ARG A 12 -44.24 -5.13 -1.52
C ARG A 12 -43.58 -5.57 -0.20
N ALA A 13 -44.03 -6.67 0.40
CA ALA A 13 -43.47 -7.21 1.63
C ALA A 13 -42.05 -7.80 1.44
N LEU A 14 -41.81 -8.49 0.32
CA LEU A 14 -40.47 -8.97 -0.09
C LEU A 14 -39.53 -7.79 -0.42
N GLY A 15 -40.05 -6.74 -1.07
CA GLY A 15 -39.30 -5.50 -1.29
C GLY A 15 -38.94 -4.77 0.00
N ALA A 16 -39.86 -4.68 0.97
CA ALA A 16 -39.64 -4.02 2.25
C ALA A 16 -38.60 -4.75 3.13
N THR A 17 -38.64 -6.08 3.16
CA THR A 17 -37.66 -6.91 3.88
C THR A 17 -36.26 -6.86 3.26
N ALA A 18 -36.17 -6.87 1.92
CA ALA A 18 -34.90 -6.70 1.21
C ALA A 18 -34.28 -5.31 1.44
N VAL A 19 -35.09 -4.24 1.44
CA VAL A 19 -34.63 -2.88 1.75
C VAL A 19 -34.17 -2.76 3.21
N GLY A 20 -34.88 -3.39 4.15
CA GLY A 20 -34.47 -3.46 5.55
C GLY A 20 -33.13 -4.16 5.75
N ALA A 21 -32.90 -5.28 5.07
CA ALA A 21 -31.64 -6.03 5.13
C ALA A 21 -30.46 -5.23 4.55
N VAL A 22 -30.66 -4.49 3.44
CA VAL A 22 -29.64 -3.61 2.86
C VAL A 22 -29.30 -2.47 3.82
N GLN A 23 -30.31 -1.84 4.44
CA GLN A 23 -30.07 -0.78 5.43
C GLN A 23 -29.34 -1.30 6.67
N ALA A 24 -29.69 -2.49 7.17
CA ALA A 24 -29.00 -3.11 8.30
C ALA A 24 -27.51 -3.38 7.97
N ARG A 25 -27.22 -3.96 6.79
CA ARG A 25 -25.84 -4.17 6.33
C ARG A 25 -25.06 -2.87 6.23
N LEU A 26 -25.65 -1.82 5.65
CA LEU A 26 -25.01 -0.51 5.55
C LEU A 26 -24.73 0.12 6.93
N ARG A 27 -25.64 -0.05 7.90
CA ARG A 27 -25.41 0.39 9.29
C ARG A 27 -24.25 -0.36 9.93
N VAL A 28 -24.19 -1.69 9.79
CA VAL A 28 -23.08 -2.51 10.31
C VAL A 28 -21.76 -2.12 9.66
N THR A 29 -21.72 -1.96 8.33
CA THR A 29 -20.52 -1.49 7.62
C THR A 29 -20.09 -0.11 8.11
N ARG A 30 -21.03 0.83 8.27
CA ARG A 30 -20.72 2.15 8.81
C ARG A 30 -20.14 2.09 10.22
N LEU A 31 -20.74 1.30 11.12
CA LEU A 31 -20.24 1.12 12.48
C LEU A 31 -18.83 0.51 12.47
N GLY A 32 -18.59 -0.50 11.64
CA GLY A 32 -17.27 -1.09 11.46
C GLY A 32 -16.22 -0.09 10.97
N LEU A 33 -16.56 0.77 10.00
CA LEU A 33 -15.66 1.82 9.51
C LEU A 33 -15.35 2.87 10.58
N TRP A 34 -16.34 3.27 11.39
CA TRP A 34 -16.10 4.19 12.51
C TRP A 34 -15.30 3.55 13.64
N LEU A 35 -15.48 2.25 13.88
CA LEU A 35 -14.65 1.49 14.83
C LEU A 35 -13.20 1.47 14.37
N ILE A 36 -12.93 1.21 13.08
CA ILE A 36 -11.57 1.30 12.51
C ILE A 36 -11.00 2.70 12.70
N ALA A 37 -11.75 3.74 12.36
CA ALA A 37 -11.31 5.12 12.55
C ALA A 37 -11.01 5.45 14.02
N ALA A 38 -11.83 4.95 14.96
CA ALA A 38 -11.63 5.14 16.40
C ALA A 38 -10.38 4.40 16.92
N ILE A 39 -10.16 3.15 16.48
CA ILE A 39 -8.96 2.38 16.82
C ILE A 39 -7.72 3.10 16.31
N LEU A 40 -7.73 3.59 15.06
CA LEU A 40 -6.63 4.37 14.51
C LEU A 40 -6.41 5.66 15.29
N ALA A 41 -7.48 6.40 15.60
CA ALA A 41 -7.42 7.62 16.38
C ALA A 41 -6.87 7.41 17.79
N ALA A 42 -7.15 6.28 18.43
CA ALA A 42 -6.60 5.90 19.74
C ALA A 42 -5.14 5.43 19.64
N ARG A 43 -4.77 4.75 18.55
CA ARG A 43 -3.41 4.27 18.30
C ARG A 43 -2.42 5.43 18.10
N GLN A 44 -2.80 6.49 17.38
CA GLN A 44 -1.89 7.61 17.10
C GLN A 44 -1.31 8.26 18.37
N PRO A 45 -2.11 8.72 19.35
CA PRO A 45 -1.59 9.31 20.56
C PRO A 45 -0.86 8.26 21.41
N ALA A 46 -1.33 7.01 21.47
CA ALA A 46 -0.61 5.96 22.18
C ALA A 46 0.83 5.80 21.66
N VAL A 47 1.03 5.74 20.34
CA VAL A 47 2.35 5.63 19.72
C VAL A 47 3.19 6.88 20.00
N VAL A 48 2.68 8.07 19.71
CA VAL A 48 3.43 9.33 19.89
C VAL A 48 3.80 9.55 21.35
N LEU A 49 2.88 9.28 22.28
CA LEU A 49 3.10 9.54 23.70
C LEU A 49 3.95 8.46 24.38
N SER A 50 3.98 7.24 23.85
CA SER A 50 4.90 6.17 24.29
C SER A 50 6.32 6.33 23.76
N THR A 51 6.52 7.14 22.72
CA THR A 51 7.85 7.44 22.16
C THR A 51 8.61 8.35 23.14
N PRO A 52 9.92 8.14 23.37
CA PRO A 52 10.75 9.00 24.23
C PRO A 52 10.63 10.49 23.86
N ARG A 53 10.75 11.38 24.86
CA ARG A 53 10.48 12.83 24.66
C ARG A 53 11.34 13.45 23.55
N GLY A 54 12.63 13.10 23.47
CA GLY A 54 13.53 13.61 22.43
C GLY A 54 13.40 12.95 21.04
N GLU A 55 12.52 11.95 20.91
CA GLU A 55 12.26 11.25 19.64
C GLU A 55 10.85 11.52 19.09
N ARG A 56 10.04 12.32 19.79
CA ARG A 56 8.68 12.66 19.37
C ARG A 56 8.56 14.17 19.19
N LEU A 57 7.72 14.58 18.23
CA LEU A 57 7.47 15.98 17.93
C LEU A 57 8.77 16.77 17.68
N THR A 58 9.74 16.16 17.00
CA THR A 58 11.14 16.63 16.93
C THR A 58 11.26 18.06 16.41
N ASP A 59 10.49 18.42 15.37
CA ASP A 59 10.51 19.79 14.82
C ASP A 59 9.82 20.76 15.78
N LEU A 60 8.71 20.36 16.40
CA LEU A 60 8.01 21.20 17.37
C LEU A 60 8.86 21.43 18.63
N GLU A 61 9.60 20.44 19.11
CA GLU A 61 10.58 20.61 20.20
C GLU A 61 11.70 21.57 19.79
N THR A 62 12.16 21.47 18.54
CA THR A 62 13.14 22.40 17.97
C THR A 62 12.59 23.84 17.86
N TRP A 63 11.28 24.01 17.69
CA TRP A 63 10.65 25.32 17.54
C TRP A 63 10.24 25.96 18.87
N VAL A 64 9.68 25.16 19.77
CA VAL A 64 8.93 25.59 20.96
C VAL A 64 9.56 25.07 22.26
N GLY A 65 10.58 24.23 22.20
CA GLY A 65 11.32 23.80 23.38
C GLY A 65 12.00 24.98 24.10
N PRO A 66 12.61 24.72 25.27
CA PRO A 66 13.24 25.77 26.09
C PRO A 66 14.26 26.63 25.33
N GLU A 67 14.97 26.02 24.39
CA GLU A 67 15.95 26.67 23.48
C GLU A 67 15.44 26.78 22.04
N GLY A 68 14.11 26.71 21.86
CA GLY A 68 13.50 26.63 20.54
C GLY A 68 13.63 27.92 19.74
N VAL A 69 13.73 27.79 18.41
CA VAL A 69 13.95 28.94 17.50
C VAL A 69 12.87 30.03 17.57
N LEU A 70 11.67 29.74 18.10
CA LEU A 70 10.63 30.75 18.29
C LEU A 70 10.76 31.53 19.62
N HIS A 71 11.58 31.06 20.57
CA HIS A 71 11.89 31.73 21.84
C HIS A 71 13.10 32.67 21.72
N VAL A 72 14.09 32.30 20.91
CA VAL A 72 15.31 33.09 20.74
C VAL A 72 14.96 34.46 20.15
N THR A 73 15.54 35.53 20.70
CA THR A 73 15.36 36.91 20.23
C THR A 73 16.03 37.21 18.88
N GLY A 74 16.73 36.22 18.30
CA GLY A 74 17.43 36.25 17.02
C GLY A 74 16.55 35.91 15.81
N SER A 75 17.20 35.62 14.68
CA SER A 75 16.53 35.27 13.42
C SER A 75 15.95 33.87 13.47
N LEU A 76 14.74 33.67 12.95
CA LEU A 76 14.09 32.34 12.87
C LEU A 76 14.90 31.33 12.04
N TYR A 77 15.70 31.82 11.11
CA TYR A 77 16.38 31.01 10.09
C TYR A 77 17.88 30.82 10.36
N GLU A 78 18.40 31.35 11.46
CA GLU A 78 19.83 31.27 11.80
C GLU A 78 20.30 29.82 11.97
N SER A 79 19.48 28.96 12.60
CA SER A 79 19.77 27.53 12.71
C SER A 79 19.41 26.72 11.46
N THR A 80 18.72 27.34 10.49
CA THR A 80 18.09 26.71 9.32
C THR A 80 17.06 25.60 9.64
N GLN A 81 16.72 25.35 10.92
CA GLN A 81 15.79 24.26 11.30
C GLN A 81 14.31 24.65 11.15
N PHE A 82 13.98 25.94 11.14
CA PHE A 82 12.61 26.40 10.88
C PHE A 82 12.31 26.38 9.37
N THR A 83 11.32 25.60 8.97
CA THR A 83 10.93 25.42 7.56
C THR A 83 9.70 26.23 7.14
N GLY A 84 9.01 26.85 8.10
CA GLY A 84 7.79 27.63 7.86
C GLY A 84 8.06 29.01 7.24
N THR A 85 7.00 29.67 6.77
CA THR A 85 7.09 31.05 6.29
C THR A 85 7.28 32.04 7.44
N PRO A 86 7.77 33.26 7.19
CA PRO A 86 7.86 34.30 8.21
C PRO A 86 6.50 34.61 8.86
N PHE A 87 5.42 34.59 8.06
CA PHE A 87 4.06 34.71 8.58
C PHE A 87 3.68 33.54 9.49
N GLY A 88 4.04 32.30 9.11
CA GLY A 88 3.85 31.12 9.97
C GLY A 88 4.59 31.25 11.30
N GLY A 89 5.84 31.72 11.28
CA GLY A 89 6.63 32.01 12.48
C GLY A 89 5.96 33.07 13.36
N LEU A 90 5.47 34.16 12.76
CA LEU A 90 4.77 35.23 13.47
C LEU A 90 3.49 34.73 14.18
N VAL A 91 2.72 33.86 13.53
CA VAL A 91 1.49 33.26 14.09
C VAL A 91 1.80 32.24 15.18
N LEU A 92 2.88 31.47 15.03
CA LEU A 92 3.28 30.44 15.99
C LEU A 92 3.97 31.00 17.24
N LYS A 93 4.70 32.11 17.11
CA LYS A 93 5.45 32.75 18.21
C LYS A 93 4.63 33.01 19.49
N PRO A 94 3.39 33.55 19.46
CA PRO A 94 2.61 33.71 20.68
C PRO A 94 2.07 32.39 21.25
N LEU A 95 2.03 31.32 20.45
CA LEU A 95 1.52 30.01 20.84
C LEU A 95 2.59 29.14 21.52
N THR A 96 3.86 29.58 21.53
CA THR A 96 5.00 28.79 22.03
C THR A 96 4.86 28.43 23.51
N ARG A 97 4.59 29.40 24.39
CA ARG A 97 4.41 29.15 25.84
C ARG A 97 3.26 28.18 26.15
N ALA A 98 2.16 28.27 25.41
CA ALA A 98 1.02 27.37 25.58
C ALA A 98 1.32 25.97 25.04
N ALA A 99 2.07 25.87 23.93
CA ALA A 99 2.50 24.61 23.36
C ALA A 99 3.56 23.90 24.23
N GLU A 100 4.49 24.63 24.86
CA GLU A 100 5.48 24.12 25.82
C GLU A 100 4.82 23.52 27.08
N GLN A 101 3.77 24.16 27.60
CA GLN A 101 3.04 23.65 28.77
C GLN A 101 2.13 22.46 28.44
N ALA A 102 1.62 22.38 27.21
CA ALA A 102 0.77 21.30 26.74
C ALA A 102 1.55 20.17 26.03
N LEU A 103 2.88 20.21 26.05
CA LEU A 103 3.74 19.54 25.07
C LEU A 103 3.52 18.02 25.05
N GLY A 104 3.17 17.51 23.87
CA GLY A 104 2.75 16.13 23.64
C GLY A 104 1.25 16.00 23.46
N TRP A 105 0.45 16.27 24.49
CA TRP A 105 -0.99 15.99 24.48
C TRP A 105 -1.76 17.00 23.62
N GLY A 106 -1.70 18.30 23.96
CA GLY A 106 -2.52 19.32 23.29
C GLY A 106 -2.28 19.37 21.77
N TRP A 107 -1.02 19.29 21.35
CA TRP A 107 -0.64 19.28 19.93
C TRP A 107 -1.12 18.01 19.20
N THR A 108 -0.96 16.83 19.81
CA THR A 108 -1.39 15.56 19.21
C THR A 108 -2.91 15.53 19.03
N PHE A 109 -3.67 15.86 20.08
CA PHE A 109 -5.13 15.89 20.00
C PHE A 109 -5.64 16.99 19.06
N GLY A 110 -5.01 18.17 19.06
CA GLY A 110 -5.31 19.24 18.11
C GLY A 110 -5.08 18.81 16.65
N THR A 111 -3.96 18.15 16.37
CA THR A 111 -3.65 17.61 15.05
C THR A 111 -4.66 16.55 14.63
N LEU A 112 -5.06 15.65 15.53
CA LEU A 112 -6.10 14.65 15.26
C LEU A 112 -7.45 15.30 14.96
N LEU A 113 -7.84 16.35 15.68
CA LEU A 113 -9.06 17.10 15.39
C LEU A 113 -9.00 17.75 14.00
N LEU A 114 -7.86 18.29 13.59
CA LEU A 114 -7.66 18.82 12.24
C LEU A 114 -7.78 17.71 11.17
N VAL A 115 -7.23 16.52 11.42
CA VAL A 115 -7.40 15.34 10.55
C VAL A 115 -8.86 14.95 10.41
N VAL A 116 -9.60 14.88 11.52
CA VAL A 116 -11.04 14.57 11.51
C VAL A 116 -11.81 15.64 10.74
N ALA A 117 -11.57 16.92 11.00
CA ALA A 117 -12.20 18.02 10.28
C ALA A 117 -11.93 17.95 8.77
N LEU A 118 -10.68 17.71 8.38
CA LEU A 118 -10.29 17.57 6.98
C LEU A 118 -11.00 16.39 6.31
N GLY A 119 -11.02 15.22 6.96
CA GLY A 119 -11.71 14.03 6.47
C GLY A 119 -13.22 14.24 6.30
N LEU A 120 -13.86 14.94 7.23
CA LEU A 120 -15.28 15.29 7.16
C LEU A 120 -15.59 16.27 6.01
N VAL A 121 -14.73 17.27 5.78
CA VAL A 121 -14.90 18.22 4.67
C VAL A 121 -14.67 17.52 3.33
N ALA A 122 -13.60 16.73 3.20
CA ALA A 122 -13.29 15.96 2.00
C ALA A 122 -14.41 14.97 1.65
N ALA A 123 -14.97 14.26 2.64
CA ALA A 123 -16.08 13.33 2.43
C ALA A 123 -17.37 14.01 1.96
N ARG A 124 -17.63 15.26 2.38
CA ARG A 124 -18.76 16.07 1.89
C ARG A 124 -18.52 16.63 0.48
N ALA A 125 -17.26 16.77 0.08
CA ALA A 125 -16.85 17.33 -1.22
C ALA A 125 -16.82 16.31 -2.38
N VAL A 126 -17.19 15.05 -2.14
CA VAL A 126 -17.24 14.00 -3.19
C VAL A 126 -18.22 14.40 -4.32
N PRO A 127 -17.87 14.19 -5.61
CA PRO A 127 -18.71 14.60 -6.73
C PRO A 127 -20.11 14.00 -6.70
N GLN A 128 -21.15 14.84 -6.74
CA GLN A 128 -22.56 14.45 -6.84
C GLN A 128 -22.93 14.10 -8.30
N PRO A 129 -23.89 13.22 -8.62
CA PRO A 129 -24.83 12.58 -7.70
C PRO A 129 -24.22 11.31 -7.09
N VAL A 130 -24.16 11.29 -5.76
CA VAL A 130 -23.86 10.07 -5.01
C VAL A 130 -25.08 9.72 -4.15
N SER A 131 -25.27 8.43 -3.88
CA SER A 131 -26.31 7.99 -2.95
C SER A 131 -26.17 8.70 -1.61
N ARG A 132 -27.29 8.96 -0.90
CA ARG A 132 -27.32 9.57 0.46
C ARG A 132 -26.40 8.86 1.47
N TRP A 133 -26.05 7.60 1.22
CA TRP A 133 -25.17 6.79 2.06
C TRP A 133 -23.68 7.01 1.79
N THR A 134 -23.32 7.52 0.62
CA THR A 134 -21.92 7.68 0.19
C THR A 134 -21.16 8.65 1.09
N PRO A 135 -21.69 9.84 1.44
CA PRO A 135 -21.01 10.73 2.39
C PRO A 135 -20.88 10.13 3.79
N LEU A 136 -21.86 9.31 4.22
CA LEU A 136 -21.87 8.66 5.54
C LEU A 136 -20.79 7.58 5.68
N LEU A 137 -20.44 6.91 4.58
CA LEU A 137 -19.35 5.92 4.53
C LEU A 137 -18.01 6.57 4.15
N ALA A 138 -18.02 7.63 3.35
CA ALA A 138 -16.81 8.33 2.93
C ALA A 138 -16.08 9.01 4.09
N ALA A 139 -16.80 9.54 5.08
CA ALA A 139 -16.19 10.19 6.25
C ALA A 139 -15.22 9.28 7.02
N PRO A 140 -15.65 8.13 7.58
CA PRO A 140 -14.73 7.26 8.32
C PRO A 140 -13.63 6.67 7.43
N VAL A 141 -13.88 6.45 6.14
CA VAL A 141 -12.85 6.02 5.17
C VAL A 141 -11.80 7.10 4.98
N ALA A 142 -12.20 8.35 4.71
CA ALA A 142 -11.30 9.47 4.51
C ALA A 142 -10.45 9.74 5.77
N ILE A 143 -11.06 9.72 6.96
CA ILE A 143 -10.36 9.87 8.24
C ILE A 143 -9.34 8.74 8.43
N SER A 144 -9.72 7.48 8.17
CA SER A 144 -8.82 6.34 8.31
C SER A 144 -7.64 6.43 7.33
N LEU A 145 -7.90 6.77 6.07
CA LEU A 145 -6.85 6.95 5.06
C LEU A 145 -5.91 8.11 5.40
N LEU A 146 -6.44 9.23 5.90
CA LEU A 146 -5.62 10.33 6.39
C LEU A 146 -4.72 9.89 7.54
N MET A 147 -5.26 9.22 8.57
CA MET A 147 -4.48 8.73 9.71
C MET A 147 -3.40 7.72 9.34
N LEU A 148 -3.63 6.91 8.31
CA LEU A 148 -2.65 5.94 7.79
C LEU A 148 -1.61 6.57 6.85
N SER A 149 -1.90 7.75 6.31
CA SER A 149 -1.03 8.40 5.32
C SER A 149 0.28 8.89 5.92
N LEU A 150 1.35 8.77 5.14
CA LEU A 150 2.70 9.21 5.47
C LEU A 150 2.73 10.71 5.85
N PRO A 151 2.05 11.63 5.15
CA PRO A 151 2.08 13.05 5.55
C PRO A 151 1.51 13.30 6.95
N VAL A 152 0.41 12.63 7.33
CA VAL A 152 -0.17 12.79 8.69
C VAL A 152 0.70 12.12 9.75
N ARG A 153 1.23 10.92 9.45
CA ARG A 153 2.16 10.24 10.35
C ARG A 153 3.41 11.09 10.59
N ASN A 154 3.98 11.67 9.55
CA ASN A 154 5.12 12.60 9.67
C ASN A 154 4.71 13.87 10.41
N THR A 155 3.51 14.40 10.18
CA THR A 155 3.02 15.58 10.92
C THR A 155 2.92 15.30 12.42
N LEU A 156 2.40 14.13 12.81
CA LEU A 156 2.29 13.72 14.21
C LEU A 156 3.64 13.37 14.84
N TYR A 157 4.59 12.87 14.04
CA TYR A 157 5.94 12.56 14.50
C TYR A 157 6.81 13.81 14.64
N LEU A 158 6.70 14.77 13.71
CA LEU A 158 7.50 15.99 13.70
C LEU A 158 6.84 17.13 14.50
N GLY A 159 5.52 17.12 14.64
CA GLY A 159 4.76 18.23 15.24
C GLY A 159 4.53 19.40 14.27
N GLN A 160 4.34 19.10 12.99
CA GLN A 160 4.17 20.09 11.91
C GLN A 160 2.74 20.65 11.83
N THR A 161 2.55 21.79 11.13
CA THR A 161 1.24 22.45 10.96
C THR A 161 0.62 22.26 9.57
N SER A 162 1.20 21.40 8.73
CA SER A 162 0.86 21.26 7.30
C SER A 162 -0.55 20.79 6.97
N ILE A 163 -1.31 20.29 7.96
CA ILE A 163 -2.72 19.94 7.78
C ILE A 163 -3.59 21.20 7.68
N MET A 164 -3.21 22.30 8.36
CA MET A 164 -3.97 23.54 8.37
C MET A 164 -4.12 24.17 6.99
N PRO A 165 -3.05 24.38 6.19
CA PRO A 165 -3.18 24.96 4.85
C PRO A 165 -4.15 24.17 3.96
N VAL A 166 -4.07 22.84 3.99
CA VAL A 166 -4.97 21.96 3.22
C VAL A 166 -6.41 22.13 3.69
N LEU A 167 -6.66 22.10 5.00
CA LEU A 167 -7.98 22.29 5.59
C LEU A 167 -8.58 23.65 5.24
N LEU A 168 -7.81 24.74 5.35
CA LEU A 168 -8.24 26.09 5.03
C LEU A 168 -8.70 26.20 3.57
N VAL A 169 -7.95 25.61 2.62
CA VAL A 169 -8.35 25.58 1.22
C VAL A 169 -9.64 24.80 1.01
N LEU A 170 -9.78 23.62 1.62
CA LEU A 170 -11.00 22.83 1.50
C LEU A 170 -12.21 23.54 2.12
N LEU A 171 -12.04 24.20 3.27
CA LEU A 171 -13.10 25.00 3.88
C LEU A 171 -13.51 26.18 2.99
N GLY A 172 -12.54 26.89 2.41
CA GLY A 172 -12.80 28.00 1.49
C GLY A 172 -13.44 27.56 0.16
N CYS A 173 -13.15 26.33 -0.29
CA CYS A 173 -13.74 25.77 -1.49
C CYS A 173 -15.17 25.23 -1.26
N PHE A 174 -15.42 24.57 -0.13
CA PHE A 174 -16.60 23.71 0.06
C PHE A 174 -17.52 24.05 1.26
N ALA A 175 -17.02 24.72 2.30
CA ALA A 175 -17.76 24.88 3.56
C ALA A 175 -18.24 26.31 3.82
N VAL A 176 -17.38 27.31 3.58
CA VAL A 176 -17.69 28.71 3.89
C VAL A 176 -18.65 29.30 2.88
N ARG A 177 -19.67 29.99 3.38
CA ARG A 177 -20.62 30.75 2.55
C ARG A 177 -20.02 32.09 2.16
N GLY A 178 -20.05 32.40 0.87
CA GLY A 178 -19.58 33.68 0.32
C GLY A 178 -18.16 33.60 -0.26
N GLU A 179 -18.00 34.16 -1.46
CA GLU A 179 -16.74 34.09 -2.21
C GLU A 179 -15.57 34.77 -1.48
N ARG A 180 -15.80 35.94 -0.89
CA ARG A 180 -14.72 36.69 -0.21
C ARG A 180 -14.18 35.93 0.98
N ALA A 181 -15.05 35.44 1.87
CA ALA A 181 -14.65 34.69 3.06
C ALA A 181 -13.93 33.38 2.69
N GLY A 182 -14.39 32.66 1.66
CA GLY A 182 -13.67 31.51 1.13
C GLY A 182 -12.29 31.86 0.57
N GLY A 183 -12.20 33.00 -0.12
CA GLY A 183 -10.92 33.52 -0.62
C GLY A 183 -9.95 33.91 0.50
N VAL A 184 -10.42 34.49 1.61
CA VAL A 184 -9.59 34.81 2.79
C VAL A 184 -8.94 33.54 3.35
N LEU A 185 -9.70 32.46 3.53
CA LEU A 185 -9.13 31.19 4.03
C LEU A 185 -8.03 30.64 3.11
N ILE A 186 -8.26 30.67 1.79
CA ILE A 186 -7.27 30.22 0.81
C ILE A 186 -6.05 31.16 0.79
N GLY A 187 -6.24 32.47 1.00
CA GLY A 187 -5.15 33.43 1.10
C GLY A 187 -4.31 33.25 2.37
N LEU A 188 -4.94 32.93 3.50
CA LEU A 188 -4.24 32.53 4.73
C LEU A 188 -3.47 31.23 4.54
N ALA A 189 -4.06 30.25 3.84
CA ALA A 189 -3.36 29.02 3.48
C ALA A 189 -2.13 29.31 2.60
N ALA A 190 -2.26 30.22 1.63
CA ALA A 190 -1.14 30.67 0.80
C ALA A 190 -0.07 31.43 1.61
N ALA A 191 -0.45 32.18 2.65
CA ALA A 191 0.53 32.85 3.51
C ALA A 191 1.35 31.85 4.36
N LEU A 192 0.75 30.72 4.73
CA LEU A 192 1.44 29.60 5.38
C LEU A 192 2.25 28.75 4.38
N GLN A 193 1.75 28.60 3.15
CA GLN A 193 2.36 27.80 2.09
C GLN A 193 2.19 28.51 0.72
N PRO A 194 3.18 29.32 0.27
CA PRO A 194 3.05 30.24 -0.86
C PRO A 194 2.57 29.62 -2.17
N THR A 195 2.93 28.38 -2.45
CA THR A 195 2.54 27.69 -3.69
C THR A 195 1.02 27.47 -3.80
N LEU A 196 0.28 27.55 -2.68
CA LEU A 196 -1.19 27.51 -2.70
C LEU A 196 -1.81 28.77 -3.34
N LEU A 197 -1.02 29.80 -3.67
CA LEU A 197 -1.50 30.91 -4.50
C LEU A 197 -1.97 30.44 -5.89
N LEU A 198 -1.54 29.25 -6.36
CA LEU A 198 -2.08 28.60 -7.56
C LEU A 198 -3.60 28.31 -7.48
N PHE A 199 -4.24 28.36 -6.32
CA PHE A 199 -5.69 28.28 -6.23
C PHE A 199 -6.40 29.56 -6.72
N ALA A 200 -5.73 30.71 -6.72
CA ALA A 200 -6.31 31.96 -7.25
C ALA A 200 -6.68 31.88 -8.74
N PRO A 201 -5.81 31.43 -9.66
CA PRO A 201 -6.19 31.22 -11.06
C PRO A 201 -7.28 30.16 -11.23
N LEU A 202 -7.28 29.08 -10.44
CA LEU A 202 -8.38 28.10 -10.48
C LEU A 202 -9.72 28.78 -10.17
N LEU A 203 -9.79 29.56 -9.09
CA LEU A 203 -10.98 30.30 -8.70
C LEU A 203 -11.39 31.32 -9.76
N TRP A 204 -10.42 32.02 -10.36
CA TRP A 204 -10.65 33.01 -11.40
C TRP A 204 -11.31 32.38 -12.64
N PHE A 205 -10.74 31.29 -13.16
CA PHE A 205 -11.22 30.61 -14.37
C PHE A 205 -12.46 29.73 -14.15
N THR A 206 -12.86 29.50 -12.89
CA THR A 206 -14.12 28.83 -12.52
C THR A 206 -15.25 29.80 -12.18
N GLY A 207 -15.03 31.11 -12.38
CA GLY A 207 -16.05 32.16 -12.20
C GLY A 207 -16.09 32.78 -10.80
N ARG A 208 -15.34 32.26 -9.82
CA ARG A 208 -15.26 32.76 -8.43
C ARG A 208 -14.24 33.91 -8.31
N ARG A 209 -14.39 34.96 -9.13
CA ARG A 209 -13.40 36.05 -9.22
C ARG A 209 -13.22 36.82 -7.91
N ARG A 210 -14.28 37.03 -7.12
CA ARG A 210 -14.15 37.73 -5.83
C ARG A 210 -13.36 36.89 -4.83
N ALA A 211 -13.49 35.56 -4.90
CA ALA A 211 -12.68 34.65 -4.10
C ALA A 211 -11.20 34.73 -4.51
N ALA A 212 -10.90 34.70 -5.81
CA ALA A 212 -9.53 34.83 -6.31
C ALA A 212 -8.86 36.14 -5.89
N LEU A 213 -9.57 37.27 -6.01
CA LEU A 213 -9.09 38.58 -5.56
C LEU A 213 -8.88 38.62 -4.05
N SER A 214 -9.82 38.08 -3.27
CA SER A 214 -9.70 37.99 -1.82
C SER A 214 -8.52 37.12 -1.40
N THR A 215 -8.26 36.00 -2.08
CA THR A 215 -7.07 35.17 -1.87
C THR A 215 -5.78 35.94 -2.09
N GLY A 216 -5.66 36.63 -3.24
CA GLY A 216 -4.47 37.45 -3.53
C GLY A 216 -4.28 38.59 -2.53
N ALA A 217 -5.37 39.28 -2.16
CA ALA A 217 -5.33 40.38 -1.20
C ALA A 217 -4.93 39.91 0.20
N THR A 218 -5.50 38.82 0.71
CA THR A 218 -5.14 38.26 2.02
C THR A 218 -3.71 37.76 2.04
N PHE A 219 -3.26 37.03 1.00
CA PHE A 219 -1.85 36.59 0.90
C PHE A 219 -0.89 37.78 0.95
N SER A 220 -1.18 38.83 0.16
CA SER A 220 -0.37 40.04 0.10
C SER A 220 -0.35 40.76 1.44
N ALA A 221 -1.51 40.92 2.09
CA ALA A 221 -1.62 41.55 3.41
C ALA A 221 -0.83 40.80 4.49
N CYS A 222 -0.95 39.47 4.55
CA CYS A 222 -0.18 38.65 5.48
C CYS A 222 1.33 38.71 5.21
N THR A 223 1.73 38.73 3.94
CA THR A 223 3.15 38.83 3.55
C THR A 223 3.73 40.20 3.92
N VAL A 224 3.01 41.29 3.64
CA VAL A 224 3.40 42.66 4.03
C VAL A 224 3.48 42.78 5.56
N LEU A 225 2.51 42.22 6.28
CA LEU A 225 2.53 42.19 7.75
C LEU A 225 3.78 41.47 8.28
N ALA A 226 4.14 40.33 7.69
CA ALA A 226 5.33 39.58 8.08
C ALA A 226 6.62 40.36 7.76
N TRP A 227 6.70 41.04 6.62
CA TRP A 227 7.83 41.92 6.28
C TRP A 227 7.94 43.12 7.22
N ALA A 228 6.83 43.71 7.63
CA ALA A 228 6.80 44.83 8.57
C ALA A 228 7.23 44.41 9.98
N ALA A 229 6.80 43.23 10.44
CA ALA A 229 7.14 42.71 11.76
C ALA A 229 8.53 42.06 11.84
N MET A 230 8.96 41.39 10.77
CA MET A 230 10.16 40.54 10.71
C MET A 230 10.93 40.75 9.39
N PRO A 231 11.48 41.95 9.12
CA PRO A 231 12.06 42.30 7.83
C PRO A 231 13.30 41.47 7.47
N ARG A 232 14.18 41.19 8.45
CA ARG A 232 15.38 40.37 8.24
C ARG A 232 15.01 38.93 7.88
N ASP A 233 14.15 38.30 8.68
CA ASP A 233 13.69 36.93 8.42
C ASP A 233 12.93 36.81 7.09
N SER A 234 12.16 37.84 6.73
CA SER A 234 11.45 37.88 5.46
C SER A 234 12.41 37.98 4.27
N TYR A 235 13.46 38.80 4.36
CA TYR A 235 14.53 38.84 3.36
C TYR A 235 15.25 37.49 3.25
N THR A 236 15.60 36.89 4.40
CA THR A 236 16.27 35.58 4.44
C THR A 236 15.42 34.50 3.77
N TYR A 237 14.12 34.43 4.05
CA TYR A 237 13.24 33.42 3.44
C TYR A 237 13.01 33.63 1.93
N TRP A 238 12.68 34.85 1.52
CA TRP A 238 12.27 35.12 0.13
C TRP A 238 13.45 35.29 -0.83
N VAL A 239 14.56 35.84 -0.35
CA VAL A 239 15.71 36.20 -1.19
C VAL A 239 16.86 35.22 -1.00
N HIS A 240 17.31 35.01 0.24
CA HIS A 240 18.48 34.16 0.50
C HIS A 240 18.17 32.68 0.29
N HIS A 241 17.05 32.22 0.85
CA HIS A 241 16.56 30.85 0.74
C HIS A 241 15.44 30.72 -0.30
N LEU A 242 15.39 31.52 -1.38
CA LEU A 242 14.39 31.44 -2.48
C LEU A 242 13.10 30.62 -2.18
N ALA A 243 12.27 31.12 -1.24
CA ALA A 243 11.05 30.48 -0.76
C ALA A 243 11.24 29.14 -0.01
N GLY A 244 12.25 29.08 0.85
CA GLY A 244 12.57 27.98 1.77
C GLY A 244 13.53 26.90 1.25
N VAL A 245 14.25 27.13 0.16
CA VAL A 245 15.31 26.23 -0.34
C VAL A 245 16.45 26.15 0.68
N GLY A 246 16.79 24.93 1.11
CA GLY A 246 17.86 24.69 2.08
C GLY A 246 17.49 24.88 3.55
N LEU A 247 16.23 25.22 3.85
CA LEU A 247 15.70 25.24 5.21
C LEU A 247 15.18 23.86 5.61
N GLY A 248 15.55 23.36 6.78
CA GLY A 248 15.15 22.05 7.32
C GLY A 248 16.00 20.88 6.85
N GLY A 249 16.96 21.12 5.97
CA GLY A 249 17.83 20.10 5.41
C GLY A 249 18.31 20.47 4.01
N ARG A 250 19.12 19.58 3.42
CA ARG A 250 19.62 19.76 2.06
C ARG A 250 18.48 19.72 1.05
N ALA A 251 18.59 20.49 -0.03
CA ALA A 251 17.54 20.55 -1.05
C ALA A 251 17.36 19.23 -1.83
N ASP A 252 18.38 18.37 -1.87
CA ASP A 252 18.37 17.03 -2.47
C ASP A 252 17.88 15.92 -1.53
N ASP A 253 17.56 16.25 -0.27
CA ASP A 253 17.12 15.29 0.75
C ASP A 253 15.86 14.51 0.32
N LEU A 254 15.79 13.22 0.70
CA LEU A 254 14.65 12.33 0.39
C LEU A 254 13.32 12.82 0.99
N GLY A 255 13.38 13.63 2.05
CA GLY A 255 12.25 14.33 2.63
C GLY A 255 11.67 15.40 1.70
N ASN A 256 12.46 15.97 0.80
CA ASN A 256 12.01 16.96 -0.19
C ASN A 256 11.52 16.27 -1.47
N GLN A 257 10.21 16.30 -1.70
CA GLN A 257 9.51 15.69 -2.84
C GLN A 257 9.11 16.75 -3.88
N SER A 258 9.92 17.80 -4.06
CA SER A 258 9.74 18.80 -5.11
C SER A 258 10.44 18.43 -6.41
N LEU A 259 10.00 19.03 -7.53
CA LEU A 259 10.68 18.89 -8.81
C LEU A 259 12.14 19.36 -8.75
N HIS A 260 12.39 20.48 -8.07
CA HIS A 260 13.73 21.00 -7.84
C HIS A 260 14.61 19.98 -7.11
N GLY A 261 14.13 19.40 -6.00
CA GLY A 261 14.88 18.36 -5.26
C GLY A 261 15.16 17.12 -6.11
N ALA A 262 14.23 16.72 -6.99
CA ALA A 262 14.42 15.60 -7.90
C ALA A 262 15.51 15.88 -8.96
N LEU A 263 15.57 17.10 -9.51
CA LEU A 263 16.63 17.49 -10.45
C LEU A 263 18.01 17.46 -9.78
N LEU A 264 18.11 17.95 -8.54
CA LEU A 264 19.33 17.89 -7.75
C LEU A 264 19.77 16.45 -7.47
N ARG A 265 18.83 15.54 -7.14
CA ARG A 265 19.11 14.10 -6.96
C ARG A 265 19.57 13.40 -8.23
N LEU A 266 19.23 13.93 -9.41
CA LEU A 266 19.75 13.46 -10.70
C LEU A 266 21.15 14.01 -11.01
N GLY A 267 21.73 14.83 -10.12
CA GLY A 267 23.06 15.42 -10.28
C GLY A 267 23.08 16.71 -11.09
N LEU A 268 21.91 17.27 -11.44
CA LEU A 268 21.84 18.57 -12.12
C LEU A 268 22.02 19.69 -11.10
N THR A 269 22.91 20.63 -11.37
CA THR A 269 23.16 21.80 -10.51
C THR A 269 23.48 23.03 -11.36
N GLY A 270 23.23 24.22 -10.83
CA GLY A 270 23.59 25.48 -11.48
C GLY A 270 22.53 25.99 -12.47
N PRO A 271 22.90 26.85 -13.45
CA PRO A 271 21.92 27.55 -14.28
C PRO A 271 20.99 26.63 -15.09
N LEU A 272 21.49 25.47 -15.53
CA LEU A 272 20.69 24.48 -16.26
C LEU A 272 19.58 23.88 -15.39
N GLU A 273 19.90 23.55 -14.13
CA GLU A 273 18.94 23.01 -13.17
C GLU A 273 17.82 24.02 -12.90
N ILE A 274 18.16 25.28 -12.64
CA ILE A 274 17.18 26.35 -12.44
C ILE A 274 16.32 26.56 -13.69
N ALA A 275 16.94 26.63 -14.87
CA ALA A 275 16.21 26.81 -16.13
C ALA A 275 15.24 25.65 -16.38
N LEU A 276 15.67 24.42 -16.14
CA LEU A 276 14.85 23.23 -16.31
C LEU A 276 13.72 23.16 -15.28
N PHE A 277 14.00 23.50 -14.01
CA PHE A 277 12.99 23.61 -12.95
C PHE A 277 11.92 24.64 -13.32
N LEU A 278 12.29 25.84 -13.74
CA LEU A 278 11.35 26.88 -14.13
C LEU A 278 10.53 26.48 -15.36
N PHE A 279 11.17 25.90 -16.38
CA PHE A 279 10.48 25.45 -17.59
C PHE A 279 9.49 24.32 -17.32
N LEU A 280 9.94 23.24 -16.67
CA LEU A 280 9.09 22.09 -16.35
C LEU A 280 8.01 22.47 -15.32
N GLY A 281 8.35 23.28 -14.32
CA GLY A 281 7.41 23.82 -13.35
C GLY A 281 6.31 24.65 -14.01
N ALA A 282 6.66 25.57 -14.91
CA ALA A 282 5.69 26.34 -15.68
C ALA A 282 4.82 25.45 -16.57
N ALA A 283 5.42 24.48 -17.26
CA ALA A 283 4.68 23.52 -18.09
C ALA A 283 3.65 22.73 -17.26
N VAL A 284 4.06 22.20 -16.10
CA VAL A 284 3.16 21.49 -15.18
C VAL A 284 2.07 22.42 -14.64
N ALA A 285 2.41 23.65 -14.23
CA ALA A 285 1.44 24.62 -13.73
C ALA A 285 0.35 24.92 -14.77
N VAL A 286 0.74 25.21 -16.02
CA VAL A 286 -0.19 25.50 -17.11
C VAL A 286 -1.06 24.29 -17.45
N LEU A 287 -0.45 23.11 -17.62
CA LEU A 287 -1.18 21.88 -17.94
C LEU A 287 -2.16 21.51 -16.82
N ALA A 288 -1.70 21.51 -15.57
CA ALA A 288 -2.52 21.20 -14.41
C ALA A 288 -3.66 22.21 -14.24
N MET A 289 -3.42 23.51 -14.45
CA MET A 289 -4.46 24.52 -14.36
C MET A 289 -5.54 24.32 -15.44
N ARG A 290 -5.16 24.09 -16.69
CA ARG A 290 -6.11 23.78 -17.78
C ARG A 290 -6.94 22.55 -17.45
N ARG A 291 -6.30 21.52 -16.89
CA ARG A 291 -6.97 20.28 -16.47
C ARG A 291 -7.91 20.50 -15.28
N ALA A 292 -7.46 21.19 -14.24
CA ALA A 292 -8.23 21.47 -13.03
C ALA A 292 -9.48 22.32 -13.36
N VAL A 293 -9.33 23.37 -14.18
CA VAL A 293 -10.47 24.18 -14.64
C VAL A 293 -11.48 23.33 -15.41
N ARG A 294 -11.02 22.45 -16.31
CA ARG A 294 -11.90 21.51 -17.01
C ARG A 294 -12.64 20.58 -16.06
N TYR A 295 -11.96 19.99 -15.06
CA TYR A 295 -12.62 19.11 -14.09
C TYR A 295 -13.58 19.86 -13.16
N ALA A 296 -13.29 21.13 -12.82
CA ALA A 296 -14.20 21.97 -12.06
C ALA A 296 -15.48 22.26 -12.85
N HIS A 297 -15.37 22.64 -14.13
CA HIS A 297 -16.52 22.84 -15.03
C HIS A 297 -17.32 21.56 -15.27
N ASP A 298 -16.65 20.41 -15.29
CA ASP A 298 -17.28 19.08 -15.37
C ASP A 298 -18.01 18.69 -14.06
N GLY A 299 -17.97 19.52 -13.02
CA GLY A 299 -18.63 19.27 -11.73
C GLY A 299 -17.84 18.36 -10.79
N GLN A 300 -16.53 18.24 -10.99
CA GLN A 300 -15.60 17.47 -10.15
C GLN A 300 -14.64 18.42 -9.39
N LEU A 301 -15.18 19.36 -8.62
CA LEU A 301 -14.38 20.39 -7.95
C LEU A 301 -13.32 19.81 -6.98
N LEU A 302 -13.61 18.72 -6.26
CA LEU A 302 -12.61 18.09 -5.39
C LEU A 302 -11.42 17.51 -6.17
N LEU A 303 -11.67 16.95 -7.37
CA LEU A 303 -10.60 16.51 -8.26
C LEU A 303 -9.79 17.70 -8.78
N ALA A 304 -10.45 18.80 -9.13
CA ALA A 304 -9.76 20.04 -9.53
C ALA A 304 -8.86 20.57 -8.40
N VAL A 305 -9.35 20.58 -7.17
CA VAL A 305 -8.57 20.96 -5.98
C VAL A 305 -7.38 20.03 -5.77
N ALA A 306 -7.55 18.71 -5.92
CA ALA A 306 -6.47 17.74 -5.81
C ALA A 306 -5.40 17.94 -6.90
N VAL A 307 -5.81 18.18 -8.15
CA VAL A 307 -4.91 18.47 -9.29
C VAL A 307 -4.11 19.75 -9.05
N THR A 308 -4.76 20.82 -8.58
CA THR A 308 -4.09 22.09 -8.26
C THR A 308 -3.12 21.94 -7.09
N GLY A 309 -3.51 21.22 -6.03
CA GLY A 309 -2.62 20.92 -4.90
C GLY A 309 -1.40 20.08 -5.29
N CYS A 310 -1.58 19.08 -6.16
CA CYS A 310 -0.46 18.30 -6.70
C CYS A 310 0.47 19.17 -7.56
N ALA A 311 -0.07 20.11 -8.34
CA ALA A 311 0.74 21.08 -9.08
C ALA A 311 1.52 22.01 -8.13
N ALA A 312 0.90 22.44 -7.03
CA ALA A 312 1.57 23.26 -6.01
C ALA A 312 2.75 22.53 -5.33
N ILE A 313 2.67 21.20 -5.16
CA ILE A 313 3.80 20.37 -4.71
C ILE A 313 4.92 20.38 -5.75
N VAL A 314 4.59 20.04 -7.01
CA VAL A 314 5.58 19.86 -8.07
C VAL A 314 6.33 21.16 -8.37
N VAL A 315 5.62 22.29 -8.39
CA VAL A 315 6.17 23.62 -8.73
C VAL A 315 6.87 24.27 -7.55
N SER A 316 6.70 23.76 -6.33
CA SER A 316 7.39 24.29 -5.16
C SER A 316 8.91 24.08 -5.28
N PRO A 317 9.75 25.05 -4.87
CA PRO A 317 11.19 24.81 -4.73
C PRO A 317 11.49 23.74 -3.67
N THR A 318 10.69 23.70 -2.59
CA THR A 318 10.74 22.67 -1.54
C THR A 318 9.34 22.17 -1.20
N ALA A 319 9.19 20.85 -1.09
CA ALA A 319 7.93 20.21 -0.74
C ALA A 319 8.19 19.02 0.20
N TRP A 320 8.19 19.29 1.49
CA TRP A 320 8.47 18.29 2.52
C TRP A 320 7.38 17.22 2.60
N GLN A 321 7.72 16.00 3.00
CA GLN A 321 6.79 14.86 3.09
C GLN A 321 5.49 15.14 3.86
N HIS A 322 5.55 15.98 4.90
CA HIS A 322 4.38 16.35 5.69
C HIS A 322 3.39 17.29 4.94
N GLN A 323 3.79 17.89 3.81
CA GLN A 323 2.97 18.80 2.98
C GLN A 323 2.24 18.10 1.81
N LEU A 324 2.43 16.78 1.65
CA LEU A 324 2.03 16.05 0.44
C LEU A 324 0.58 15.50 0.46
N LEU A 325 -0.24 15.97 1.41
CA LEU A 325 -1.63 15.54 1.59
C LEU A 325 -2.52 15.70 0.36
N TRP A 326 -2.17 16.61 -0.55
CA TRP A 326 -2.89 16.84 -1.80
C TRP A 326 -2.96 15.60 -2.69
N VAL A 327 -1.91 14.77 -2.68
CA VAL A 327 -1.87 13.53 -3.48
C VAL A 327 -2.95 12.55 -3.00
N LEU A 328 -3.20 12.47 -1.69
CA LEU A 328 -4.27 11.63 -1.14
C LEU A 328 -5.67 12.11 -1.56
N LEU A 329 -5.88 13.42 -1.77
CA LEU A 329 -7.17 13.91 -2.27
C LEU A 329 -7.46 13.44 -3.70
N ALA A 330 -6.42 13.05 -4.47
CA ALA A 330 -6.57 12.53 -5.82
C ALA A 330 -7.26 11.15 -5.89
N VAL A 331 -7.53 10.49 -4.75
CA VAL A 331 -8.29 9.22 -4.71
C VAL A 331 -9.70 9.32 -5.28
N VAL A 332 -10.25 10.54 -5.39
CA VAL A 332 -11.59 10.74 -5.97
C VAL A 332 -11.59 10.64 -7.50
N GLY A 333 -10.41 10.69 -8.13
CA GLY A 333 -10.25 10.58 -9.57
C GLY A 333 -10.56 9.18 -10.08
N GLN A 334 -11.46 9.08 -11.06
CA GLN A 334 -11.78 7.83 -11.74
C GLN A 334 -11.00 7.71 -13.05
N VAL A 335 -10.48 6.52 -13.35
CA VAL A 335 -9.71 6.25 -14.57
C VAL A 335 -10.32 5.05 -15.30
N GLY A 336 -10.21 5.07 -16.63
CA GLY A 336 -10.65 3.97 -17.49
C GLY A 336 -12.16 3.89 -17.68
N LYS A 337 -12.58 2.98 -18.57
CA LYS A 337 -14.00 2.77 -18.94
C LYS A 337 -14.61 1.57 -18.24
N ARG A 338 -13.79 0.64 -17.74
CA ARG A 338 -14.24 -0.60 -17.09
C ARG A 338 -14.43 -0.38 -15.60
N ALA A 339 -15.38 -1.09 -15.00
CA ALA A 339 -15.65 -1.01 -13.56
C ALA A 339 -14.40 -1.33 -12.72
N GLY A 340 -13.59 -2.31 -13.14
CA GLY A 340 -12.33 -2.65 -12.48
C GLY A 340 -11.25 -1.57 -12.58
N ASP A 341 -11.19 -0.81 -13.69
CA ASP A 341 -10.16 0.20 -13.92
C ASP A 341 -10.34 1.42 -12.99
N ARG A 342 -11.58 1.67 -12.55
CA ARG A 342 -11.91 2.83 -11.69
C ARG A 342 -11.18 2.82 -10.36
N TYR A 343 -10.84 1.64 -9.84
CA TYR A 343 -10.14 1.50 -8.57
C TYR A 343 -8.62 1.57 -8.72
N VAL A 344 -8.09 1.53 -9.94
CA VAL A 344 -6.64 1.51 -10.18
C VAL A 344 -5.99 2.74 -9.58
N TRP A 345 -6.44 3.92 -9.98
CA TRP A 345 -5.85 5.15 -9.49
C TRP A 345 -5.99 5.36 -7.98
N PRO A 346 -7.20 5.21 -7.37
CA PRO A 346 -7.34 5.30 -5.92
C PRO A 346 -6.43 4.33 -5.16
N VAL A 347 -6.32 3.08 -5.61
CA VAL A 347 -5.43 2.08 -4.98
C VAL A 347 -3.97 2.49 -5.10
N ALA A 348 -3.53 2.96 -6.27
CA ALA A 348 -2.16 3.44 -6.46
C ALA A 348 -1.82 4.60 -5.51
N VAL A 349 -2.71 5.60 -5.41
CA VAL A 349 -2.56 6.73 -4.49
C VAL A 349 -2.49 6.27 -3.04
N VAL A 350 -3.39 5.38 -2.61
CA VAL A 350 -3.37 4.85 -1.23
C VAL A 350 -2.06 4.12 -0.94
N LEU A 351 -1.58 3.28 -1.87
CA LEU A 351 -0.32 2.54 -1.66
C LEU A 351 0.87 3.51 -1.55
N VAL A 352 1.01 4.47 -2.47
CA VAL A 352 2.08 5.48 -2.43
C VAL A 352 2.00 6.37 -1.18
N MET A 353 0.80 6.67 -0.70
CA MET A 353 0.59 7.53 0.48
C MET A 353 0.73 6.78 1.80
N THR A 354 0.60 5.46 1.85
CA THR A 354 0.58 4.71 3.13
C THR A 354 1.80 3.82 3.33
N LEU A 355 2.35 3.27 2.25
CA LEU A 355 3.50 2.36 2.31
C LEU A 355 4.81 3.13 2.07
N PRO A 356 5.87 2.84 2.83
CA PRO A 356 7.19 3.40 2.52
C PRO A 356 7.65 2.94 1.12
N ALA A 357 8.38 3.80 0.39
CA ALA A 357 8.81 3.52 -1.00
C ALA A 357 9.67 2.26 -1.13
N ARG A 358 10.45 1.96 -0.08
CA ARG A 358 11.10 0.68 0.25
C ARG A 358 10.22 -0.55 0.01
N MET A 359 8.95 -0.43 0.45
CA MET A 359 7.78 -1.29 0.20
C MET A 359 7.60 -1.73 -1.25
N MET A 360 7.75 -0.75 -2.14
CA MET A 360 7.13 -0.77 -3.46
C MET A 360 8.16 -0.88 -4.58
N VAL A 361 9.37 -0.38 -4.35
CA VAL A 361 10.45 -0.32 -5.34
C VAL A 361 11.68 -1.09 -4.81
N PRO A 362 12.29 -1.98 -5.60
CA PRO A 362 13.48 -2.73 -5.18
C PRO A 362 14.68 -1.83 -4.84
N ASP A 363 15.54 -2.29 -3.95
CA ASP A 363 16.79 -1.60 -3.59
C ASP A 363 17.91 -1.93 -4.59
N LYS A 364 17.82 -1.34 -5.79
CA LYS A 364 18.85 -1.44 -6.81
C LYS A 364 19.18 -0.05 -7.31
N VAL A 365 20.45 0.16 -7.67
CA VAL A 365 20.95 1.48 -8.10
C VAL A 365 20.11 2.11 -9.20
N VAL A 366 19.69 1.30 -10.17
CA VAL A 366 18.85 1.70 -11.31
C VAL A 366 17.48 2.26 -10.88
N PHE A 367 16.95 1.83 -9.73
CA PHE A 367 15.65 2.25 -9.23
C PHE A 367 15.73 3.33 -8.13
N HIS A 368 16.91 3.81 -7.73
CA HIS A 368 17.01 4.85 -6.71
C HIS A 368 16.22 6.13 -7.04
N PRO A 369 16.27 6.69 -8.26
CA PRO A 369 15.49 7.88 -8.59
C PRO A 369 13.98 7.62 -8.45
N LEU A 370 13.51 6.48 -8.96
CA LEU A 370 12.10 6.08 -8.86
C LEU A 370 11.65 5.91 -7.39
N ARG A 371 12.51 5.32 -6.55
CA ARG A 371 12.23 5.10 -5.13
C ARG A 371 12.25 6.41 -4.34
N ALA A 372 13.19 7.30 -4.64
CA ALA A 372 13.34 8.59 -3.98
C ALA A 372 12.15 9.52 -4.28
N ASP A 373 11.61 9.46 -5.50
CA ASP A 373 10.62 10.42 -6.01
C ASP A 373 9.22 9.84 -6.19
N LEU A 374 8.90 8.70 -5.57
CA LEU A 374 7.64 7.98 -5.82
C LEU A 374 6.39 8.85 -5.56
N ILE A 375 6.43 9.70 -4.53
CA ILE A 375 5.32 10.60 -4.19
C ILE A 375 5.25 11.76 -5.18
N LEU A 376 6.39 12.38 -5.50
CA LEU A 376 6.48 13.41 -6.52
C LEU A 376 5.93 12.91 -7.86
N LEU A 377 6.28 11.69 -8.26
CA LEU A 377 5.80 11.06 -9.50
C LEU A 377 4.28 10.85 -9.47
N ALA A 378 3.69 10.49 -8.31
CA ALA A 378 2.24 10.42 -8.16
C ALA A 378 1.58 11.81 -8.25
N ALA A 379 2.20 12.85 -7.68
CA ALA A 379 1.73 14.23 -7.80
C ALA A 379 1.80 14.71 -9.26
N LEU A 380 2.91 14.48 -9.95
CA LEU A 380 3.11 14.80 -11.37
C LEU A 380 2.11 14.03 -12.25
N ALA A 381 1.90 12.75 -11.96
CA ALA A 381 0.93 11.94 -12.68
C ALA A 381 -0.50 12.49 -12.52
N THR A 382 -0.89 12.88 -11.29
CA THR A 382 -2.17 13.54 -11.02
C THR A 382 -2.31 14.83 -11.83
N ALA A 383 -1.29 15.68 -11.74
CA ALA A 383 -1.28 17.03 -12.28
C ALA A 383 -1.29 17.02 -13.84
N ALA A 384 -0.46 16.19 -14.45
CA ALA A 384 -0.14 16.28 -15.87
C ALA A 384 -0.45 15.03 -16.71
N VAL A 385 -0.38 13.81 -16.16
CA VAL A 385 -0.40 12.56 -16.97
C VAL A 385 -1.75 11.82 -16.98
N VAL A 386 -2.35 11.57 -15.81
CA VAL A 386 -3.46 10.63 -15.66
C VAL A 386 -4.74 11.15 -16.31
N PRO A 387 -5.36 10.44 -17.27
CA PRO A 387 -6.57 10.90 -17.94
C PRO A 387 -7.81 10.57 -17.09
N PHE A 388 -8.14 11.43 -16.12
CA PHE A 388 -9.35 11.24 -15.33
C PHE A 388 -10.61 11.33 -16.20
N LEU A 389 -11.53 10.42 -15.96
CA LEU A 389 -12.79 10.29 -16.70
C LEU A 389 -13.67 11.52 -16.45
N SER A 390 -14.14 12.14 -17.52
CA SER A 390 -15.13 13.23 -17.43
C SER A 390 -16.52 12.67 -17.14
N ARG A 391 -17.33 13.44 -16.41
CA ARG A 391 -18.74 13.16 -16.11
C ARG A 391 -19.63 13.16 -17.34
N THR A 392 -19.23 13.87 -18.39
CA THR A 392 -19.90 13.85 -19.70
C THR A 392 -19.71 12.53 -20.46
N SER A 393 -18.75 11.69 -20.04
CA SER A 393 -18.53 10.39 -20.66
C SER A 393 -19.71 9.45 -20.42
N PRO A 394 -20.19 8.70 -21.44
CA PRO A 394 -21.25 7.70 -21.25
C PRO A 394 -20.84 6.63 -20.22
N TYR A 395 -19.54 6.38 -20.10
CA TYR A 395 -18.96 5.42 -19.17
C TYR A 395 -18.85 5.93 -17.74
N TRP A 396 -19.23 7.18 -17.41
CA TRP A 396 -19.17 7.71 -16.04
C TRP A 396 -20.23 7.07 -15.14
N GLN A 397 -21.49 7.02 -15.59
CA GLN A 397 -22.57 6.40 -14.82
C GLN A 397 -22.66 4.89 -15.05
N THR A 398 -22.38 4.45 -16.28
CA THR A 398 -22.50 3.04 -16.69
C THR A 398 -21.13 2.50 -17.13
N PRO A 399 -20.27 2.07 -16.17
CA PRO A 399 -19.00 1.46 -16.54
C PRO A 399 -19.24 0.15 -17.29
N ILE A 400 -18.28 -0.22 -18.14
CA ILE A 400 -18.26 -1.57 -18.72
C ILE A 400 -18.13 -2.57 -17.55
N PRO A 401 -19.13 -3.45 -17.33
CA PRO A 401 -19.16 -4.30 -16.15
C PRO A 401 -18.01 -5.29 -16.16
N THR A 402 -17.44 -5.54 -14.98
CA THR A 402 -16.47 -6.62 -14.81
C THR A 402 -17.18 -7.95 -15.03
N ARG A 403 -16.69 -8.76 -15.96
CA ARG A 403 -17.22 -10.11 -16.18
C ARG A 403 -16.70 -11.05 -15.09
N TYR A 404 -17.62 -11.75 -14.44
CA TYR A 404 -17.31 -12.74 -13.40
C TYR A 404 -17.64 -14.14 -13.93
N ALA A 405 -16.91 -15.14 -13.45
CA ALA A 405 -17.27 -16.53 -13.68
C ALA A 405 -18.58 -16.86 -12.96
N ASP A 406 -19.38 -17.75 -13.55
CA ASP A 406 -20.63 -18.19 -12.94
C ASP A 406 -20.35 -18.88 -11.59
N PRO A 407 -21.21 -18.66 -10.57
CA PRO A 407 -21.11 -19.36 -9.31
C PRO A 407 -21.22 -20.87 -9.54
N VAL A 408 -20.27 -21.59 -9.00
CA VAL A 408 -20.20 -23.05 -9.14
C VAL A 408 -20.73 -23.67 -7.84
N PRO A 409 -21.75 -24.54 -7.89
CA PRO A 409 -22.25 -25.23 -6.71
C PRO A 409 -21.12 -25.97 -6.00
N SER A 410 -20.98 -25.74 -4.70
CA SER A 410 -19.99 -26.43 -3.89
C SER A 410 -20.66 -27.54 -3.09
N ARG A 411 -19.88 -28.55 -2.68
CA ARG A 411 -20.35 -29.65 -1.83
C ARG A 411 -20.92 -29.15 -0.48
N PHE A 412 -20.48 -27.97 -0.03
CA PHE A 412 -20.85 -27.42 1.28
C PHE A 412 -21.69 -26.15 1.11
N ARG A 413 -22.90 -26.12 1.67
CA ARG A 413 -23.87 -25.03 1.49
C ARG A 413 -23.33 -23.61 1.79
N HIS A 414 -22.35 -23.49 2.67
CA HIS A 414 -21.77 -22.20 3.09
C HIS A 414 -20.54 -21.77 2.29
N ILE A 415 -20.09 -22.55 1.28
CA ILE A 415 -18.94 -22.22 0.45
C ILE A 415 -19.41 -21.71 -0.92
N PRO A 416 -18.93 -20.53 -1.39
CA PRO A 416 -17.88 -19.70 -0.80
C PRO A 416 -18.33 -18.89 0.43
N LEU A 417 -17.48 -18.80 1.46
CA LEU A 417 -17.72 -17.99 2.66
C LEU A 417 -17.78 -16.49 2.36
N VAL A 418 -17.09 -16.05 1.30
CA VAL A 418 -17.08 -14.65 0.86
C VAL A 418 -17.55 -14.56 -0.60
N PRO A 419 -18.88 -14.65 -0.86
CA PRO A 419 -19.44 -14.68 -2.22
C PRO A 419 -19.17 -13.41 -3.06
N VAL A 420 -18.65 -12.36 -2.41
CA VAL A 420 -18.27 -11.08 -3.03
C VAL A 420 -16.94 -11.19 -3.77
N LEU A 421 -16.04 -12.08 -3.35
CA LEU A 421 -14.75 -12.34 -3.99
C LEU A 421 -14.89 -13.27 -5.21
N ARG A 422 -15.84 -12.95 -6.08
CA ARG A 422 -16.11 -13.71 -7.30
C ARG A 422 -14.90 -13.67 -8.23
N ARG A 423 -14.71 -14.74 -8.99
CA ARG A 423 -13.59 -14.83 -9.94
C ARG A 423 -13.83 -13.93 -11.13
N VAL A 424 -13.00 -12.90 -11.24
CA VAL A 424 -12.97 -11.99 -12.38
C VAL A 424 -12.36 -12.69 -13.58
N LEU A 425 -13.05 -12.65 -14.74
CA LEU A 425 -12.59 -13.28 -15.98
C LEU A 425 -11.48 -12.49 -16.68
N SER A 426 -11.39 -11.19 -16.42
CA SER A 426 -10.37 -10.34 -17.02
C SER A 426 -9.00 -10.49 -16.36
N ARG A 427 -7.96 -10.28 -17.16
CA ARG A 427 -6.57 -10.16 -16.70
C ARG A 427 -6.48 -9.12 -15.59
N PRO A 428 -5.78 -9.41 -14.47
CA PRO A 428 -5.48 -8.39 -13.47
C PRO A 428 -4.50 -7.35 -14.02
N ASN A 429 -4.49 -6.16 -13.42
CA ASN A 429 -3.53 -5.13 -13.78
C ASN A 429 -2.12 -5.59 -13.41
N LEU A 430 -1.22 -5.70 -14.39
CA LEU A 430 0.13 -6.24 -14.20
C LEU A 430 0.92 -5.45 -13.15
N LEU A 431 0.78 -4.12 -13.14
CA LEU A 431 1.50 -3.27 -12.18
C LEU A 431 1.13 -3.63 -10.74
N PHE A 432 -0.15 -3.85 -10.45
CA PHE A 432 -0.57 -4.26 -9.10
C PHE A 432 -0.23 -5.69 -8.76
N GLU A 433 -0.16 -6.58 -9.74
CA GLU A 433 0.32 -7.94 -9.50
C GLU A 433 1.80 -7.94 -9.12
N LEU A 434 2.62 -7.17 -9.85
CA LEU A 434 4.04 -6.98 -9.51
C LEU A 434 4.20 -6.27 -8.16
N LEU A 435 3.39 -5.26 -7.88
CA LEU A 435 3.42 -4.54 -6.60
C LEU A 435 2.97 -5.44 -5.44
N LEU A 436 1.95 -6.26 -5.64
CA LEU A 436 1.50 -7.25 -4.65
C LEU A 436 2.63 -8.23 -4.34
N ILE A 437 3.30 -8.77 -5.36
CA ILE A 437 4.47 -9.65 -5.18
C ILE A 437 5.57 -8.91 -4.40
N ARG A 438 5.92 -7.69 -4.80
CA ARG A 438 7.00 -6.91 -4.17
C ARG A 438 6.70 -6.57 -2.70
N VAL A 439 5.51 -6.08 -2.41
CA VAL A 439 5.08 -5.73 -1.04
C VAL A 439 4.99 -6.99 -0.18
N THR A 440 4.46 -8.09 -0.72
CA THR A 440 4.41 -9.38 0.01
C THR A 440 5.81 -9.91 0.29
N TYR A 441 6.73 -9.82 -0.68
CA TYR A 441 8.12 -10.21 -0.50
C TYR A 441 8.84 -9.35 0.55
N ASP A 442 8.59 -8.03 0.57
CA ASP A 442 9.18 -7.16 1.59
C ASP A 442 8.63 -7.45 2.99
N ALA A 443 7.32 -7.64 3.10
CA ALA A 443 6.68 -8.07 4.35
C ALA A 443 7.22 -9.42 4.82
N TYR A 444 7.40 -10.36 3.89
CA TYR A 444 8.03 -11.65 4.13
C TYR A 444 9.46 -11.50 4.68
N ALA A 445 10.28 -10.65 4.06
CA ALA A 445 11.65 -10.39 4.51
C ALA A 445 11.67 -9.77 5.91
N GLN A 446 10.82 -8.78 6.18
CA GLN A 446 10.72 -8.12 7.49
C GLN A 446 10.26 -9.08 8.60
N ILE A 447 9.26 -9.93 8.33
CA ILE A 447 8.78 -10.91 9.32
C ILE A 447 9.88 -11.94 9.62
N ARG A 448 10.62 -12.41 8.61
CA ARG A 448 11.75 -13.32 8.84
C ARG A 448 12.86 -12.70 9.66
N LEU A 449 13.21 -11.44 9.38
CA LEU A 449 14.18 -10.68 10.18
C LEU A 449 13.70 -10.48 11.62
N ALA A 450 12.43 -10.14 11.82
CA ALA A 450 11.86 -9.97 13.16
C ALA A 450 11.80 -11.29 13.95
N ALA A 451 11.47 -12.40 13.28
CA ALA A 451 11.47 -13.74 13.88
C ALA A 451 12.90 -14.22 14.27
N ALA A 452 13.95 -13.61 13.71
CA ALA A 452 15.33 -13.94 14.06
C ALA A 452 15.79 -13.37 15.43
N GLY A 453 14.96 -12.56 16.09
CA GLY A 453 15.19 -12.07 17.47
C GLY A 453 16.33 -11.05 17.60
N GLY A 454 16.13 -10.01 18.41
CA GLY A 454 17.08 -8.92 18.65
C GLY A 454 18.38 -9.28 19.39
N SER A 455 18.74 -10.56 19.49
CA SER A 455 20.10 -11.01 19.79
C SER A 455 20.28 -12.39 19.14
N HIS A 456 21.29 -12.53 18.28
CA HIS A 456 21.53 -13.76 17.51
C HIS A 456 21.69 -15.03 18.36
N SER A 457 21.98 -14.91 19.66
CA SER A 457 22.23 -16.04 20.56
C SER A 457 20.97 -16.69 21.13
N ALA A 458 19.98 -15.91 21.57
CA ALA A 458 18.78 -16.45 22.21
C ALA A 458 17.84 -17.14 21.20
N ALA A 459 17.64 -16.52 20.02
CA ALA A 459 16.83 -17.10 18.96
C ALA A 459 17.45 -18.37 18.35
N ARG A 460 18.79 -18.45 18.35
CA ARG A 460 19.53 -19.64 17.91
C ARG A 460 19.29 -20.84 18.82
N GLY A 461 19.37 -20.66 20.14
CA GLY A 461 19.17 -21.75 21.10
C GLY A 461 17.81 -22.43 20.94
N THR A 462 16.73 -21.65 20.89
CA THR A 462 15.37 -22.19 20.66
C THR A 462 15.25 -22.91 19.32
N ALA A 463 15.88 -22.39 18.26
CA ALA A 463 15.83 -23.03 16.95
C ALA A 463 16.59 -24.37 16.92
N GLU A 464 17.73 -24.47 17.60
CA GLU A 464 18.50 -25.71 17.76
C GLU A 464 17.74 -26.73 18.61
N GLU A 465 17.06 -26.31 19.68
CA GLU A 465 16.19 -27.17 20.49
C GLU A 465 15.07 -27.79 19.64
N HIS A 466 14.33 -26.97 18.89
CA HIS A 466 13.34 -27.47 17.94
C HIS A 466 13.95 -28.38 16.87
N GLY A 467 15.20 -28.10 16.43
CA GLY A 467 15.93 -28.95 15.50
C GLY A 467 16.19 -30.35 16.06
N ALA A 468 16.58 -30.41 17.34
CA ALA A 468 16.77 -31.67 18.05
C ALA A 468 15.44 -32.42 18.25
N GLU A 469 14.35 -31.71 18.55
CA GLU A 469 13.01 -32.30 18.64
C GLU A 469 12.58 -32.94 17.32
N VAL A 470 12.65 -32.19 16.21
CA VAL A 470 12.31 -32.68 14.87
C VAL A 470 13.16 -33.91 14.51
N HIS A 471 14.47 -33.84 14.73
CA HIS A 471 15.36 -34.96 14.47
C HIS A 471 15.02 -36.21 15.34
N SER A 472 14.60 -36.01 16.59
CA SER A 472 14.15 -37.11 17.45
C SER A 472 12.87 -37.79 16.94
N ILE A 473 11.94 -37.00 16.38
CA ILE A 473 10.70 -37.50 15.79
C ILE A 473 11.01 -38.27 14.51
N GLU A 474 11.88 -37.75 13.65
CA GLU A 474 12.28 -38.44 12.40
C GLU A 474 12.95 -39.78 12.68
N ARG A 475 13.83 -39.85 13.69
CA ARG A 475 14.44 -41.10 14.14
C ARG A 475 13.40 -42.09 14.68
N ALA A 476 12.43 -41.61 15.45
CA ALA A 476 11.34 -42.45 15.96
C ALA A 476 10.44 -42.99 14.83
N LEU A 477 10.30 -42.24 13.74
CA LEU A 477 9.55 -42.63 12.54
C LEU A 477 10.39 -43.40 11.51
N HIS A 478 11.70 -43.55 11.72
CA HIS A 478 12.66 -44.14 10.79
C HIS A 478 12.67 -43.46 9.40
N ILE A 479 12.55 -42.13 9.39
CA ILE A 479 12.61 -41.31 8.17
C ILE A 479 13.83 -40.36 8.15
N ASP A 480 14.77 -40.55 9.08
CA ASP A 480 16.00 -39.77 9.27
C ASP A 480 17.07 -40.05 8.19
N ILE A 481 16.68 -39.93 6.92
CA ILE A 481 17.53 -40.23 5.76
C ILE A 481 18.52 -39.12 5.41
N GLU A 482 18.38 -37.94 6.02
CA GLU A 482 19.09 -36.70 5.67
C GLU A 482 20.60 -36.91 5.73
N TYR A 483 21.09 -37.53 6.81
CA TYR A 483 22.52 -37.70 7.04
C TYR A 483 23.16 -38.56 5.94
N TRP A 484 22.54 -39.71 5.65
CA TRP A 484 22.98 -40.63 4.60
C TRP A 484 22.93 -39.95 3.22
N ALA A 485 21.82 -39.27 2.90
CA ALA A 485 21.62 -38.63 1.61
C ALA A 485 22.63 -37.49 1.37
N ASN A 486 22.87 -36.65 2.38
CA ASN A 486 23.88 -35.59 2.34
C ASN A 486 25.28 -36.16 2.10
N HIS A 487 25.72 -37.13 2.90
CA HIS A 487 27.05 -37.74 2.76
C HIS A 487 27.24 -38.57 1.49
N ALA A 488 26.16 -39.10 0.91
CA ALA A 488 26.20 -39.78 -0.38
C ALA A 488 26.44 -38.79 -1.53
N VAL A 489 25.71 -37.66 -1.54
CA VAL A 489 25.82 -36.64 -2.60
C VAL A 489 27.12 -35.86 -2.53
N VAL A 490 27.61 -35.53 -1.32
CA VAL A 490 28.87 -34.81 -1.09
C VAL A 490 30.06 -35.50 -1.77
N LYS A 491 30.05 -36.83 -1.87
CA LYS A 491 31.11 -37.64 -2.49
C LYS A 491 31.12 -37.58 -4.03
N VAL A 492 30.08 -37.02 -4.65
CA VAL A 492 29.91 -37.01 -6.11
C VAL A 492 29.73 -35.57 -6.58
N ASP A 493 30.83 -34.90 -6.93
CA ASP A 493 30.85 -33.47 -7.28
C ASP A 493 29.80 -33.06 -8.31
N ARG A 494 29.56 -33.87 -9.35
CA ARG A 494 28.54 -33.59 -10.37
C ARG A 494 27.13 -33.55 -9.79
N LEU A 495 26.83 -34.45 -8.85
CA LEU A 495 25.52 -34.56 -8.22
C LEU A 495 25.33 -33.45 -7.19
N ARG A 496 26.37 -33.15 -6.40
CA ARG A 496 26.42 -32.01 -5.48
C ARG A 496 26.13 -30.70 -6.23
N ASN A 497 26.97 -30.37 -7.21
CA ASN A 497 26.83 -29.12 -7.98
C ASN A 497 25.47 -28.99 -8.68
N PHE A 498 24.89 -30.11 -9.14
CA PHE A 498 23.53 -30.11 -9.71
C PHE A 498 22.47 -29.73 -8.68
N PHE A 499 22.48 -30.36 -7.50
CA PHE A 499 21.50 -30.08 -6.45
C PHE A 499 21.69 -28.71 -5.81
N ASP A 500 22.93 -28.24 -5.66
CA ASP A 500 23.22 -26.88 -5.18
C ASP A 500 22.63 -25.84 -6.15
N PHE A 501 22.95 -25.96 -7.45
CA PHE A 501 22.40 -25.08 -8.48
C PHE A 501 20.87 -25.14 -8.54
N TYR A 502 20.31 -26.34 -8.42
CA TYR A 502 18.86 -26.53 -8.45
C TYR A 502 18.18 -25.90 -7.23
N TYR A 503 18.77 -26.07 -6.04
CA TYR A 503 18.32 -25.47 -4.79
C TYR A 503 18.33 -23.94 -4.89
N GLU A 504 19.40 -23.33 -5.37
CA GLU A 504 19.51 -21.86 -5.46
C GLU A 504 18.59 -21.23 -6.53
N SER A 505 18.40 -21.90 -7.67
CA SER A 505 17.86 -21.24 -8.87
C SER A 505 16.38 -21.50 -9.14
N PHE A 506 15.93 -22.76 -9.06
CA PHE A 506 14.67 -23.17 -9.69
C PHE A 506 13.42 -22.79 -8.88
N HIS A 507 13.55 -22.66 -7.56
CA HIS A 507 12.42 -22.36 -6.68
C HIS A 507 11.86 -20.95 -6.86
N PHE A 508 12.60 -20.01 -7.47
CA PHE A 508 12.07 -18.70 -7.90
C PHE A 508 11.67 -18.69 -9.37
N GLY A 509 12.50 -19.25 -10.25
CA GLY A 509 12.28 -19.19 -11.69
C GLY A 509 11.02 -19.91 -12.16
N VAL A 510 10.76 -21.12 -11.64
CA VAL A 510 9.65 -21.96 -12.09
C VAL A 510 8.28 -21.40 -11.68
N PRO A 511 8.04 -20.98 -10.42
CA PRO A 511 6.77 -20.35 -10.05
C PRO A 511 6.47 -19.10 -10.88
N LEU A 512 7.47 -18.23 -11.10
CA LEU A 512 7.30 -17.01 -11.90
C LEU A 512 6.99 -17.33 -13.36
N ALA A 513 7.64 -18.34 -13.95
CA ALA A 513 7.35 -18.79 -15.31
C ALA A 513 5.91 -19.32 -15.44
N ILE A 514 5.46 -20.15 -14.50
CA ILE A 514 4.08 -20.66 -14.47
C ILE A 514 3.09 -19.51 -14.33
N LEU A 515 3.31 -18.59 -13.39
CA LEU A 515 2.48 -17.41 -13.21
C LEU A 515 2.45 -16.54 -14.47
N GLY A 516 3.59 -16.32 -15.14
CA GLY A 516 3.67 -15.55 -16.39
C GLY A 516 2.86 -16.20 -17.53
N VAL A 517 3.00 -17.52 -17.72
CA VAL A 517 2.23 -18.26 -18.72
C VAL A 517 0.73 -18.20 -18.42
N LEU A 518 0.33 -18.38 -17.16
CA LEU A 518 -1.07 -18.29 -16.76
C LEU A 518 -1.62 -16.87 -16.88
N TYR A 519 -0.84 -15.84 -16.53
CA TYR A 519 -1.25 -14.45 -16.66
C TYR A 519 -1.62 -14.12 -18.11
N TRP A 520 -0.80 -14.57 -19.07
CA TRP A 520 -1.01 -14.33 -20.48
C TRP A 520 -2.12 -15.20 -21.08
N ARG A 521 -2.07 -16.51 -20.86
CA ARG A 521 -2.94 -17.49 -21.56
C ARG A 521 -4.21 -17.87 -20.80
N ARG A 522 -4.22 -17.79 -19.47
CA ARG A 522 -5.32 -18.31 -18.62
C ARG A 522 -5.56 -17.42 -17.39
N PRO A 523 -6.06 -16.18 -17.54
CA PRO A 523 -6.18 -15.19 -16.45
C PRO A 523 -7.04 -15.66 -15.26
N VAL A 524 -8.04 -16.51 -15.51
CA VAL A 524 -8.87 -17.09 -14.45
C VAL A 524 -8.06 -18.07 -13.60
N ASP A 525 -7.31 -18.96 -14.26
CA ASP A 525 -6.45 -19.94 -13.58
C ASP A 525 -5.26 -19.26 -12.91
N TYR A 526 -4.73 -18.17 -13.48
CA TYR A 526 -3.72 -17.31 -12.84
C TYR A 526 -4.20 -16.83 -11.47
N ARG A 527 -5.40 -16.25 -11.38
CA ARG A 527 -5.94 -15.73 -10.10
C ARG A 527 -6.10 -16.85 -9.06
N TRP A 528 -6.55 -18.02 -9.48
CA TRP A 528 -6.68 -19.19 -8.60
C TRP A 528 -5.30 -19.63 -8.09
N ALA A 529 -4.36 -19.89 -8.99
CA ALA A 529 -3.03 -20.36 -8.67
C ALA A 529 -2.29 -19.34 -7.79
N ARG A 530 -2.30 -18.06 -8.17
CA ARG A 530 -1.70 -16.94 -7.41
C ARG A 530 -2.28 -16.79 -6.01
N THR A 531 -3.60 -16.94 -5.85
CA THR A 531 -4.22 -16.84 -4.52
C THR A 531 -3.77 -17.98 -3.62
N ALA A 532 -3.68 -19.21 -4.16
CA ALA A 532 -3.25 -20.38 -3.40
C ALA A 532 -1.81 -20.25 -2.89
N ILE A 533 -0.86 -19.85 -3.75
CA ILE A 533 0.54 -19.63 -3.33
C ILE A 533 0.66 -18.46 -2.36
N GLY A 534 -0.18 -17.42 -2.50
CA GLY A 534 -0.26 -16.30 -1.56
C GLY A 534 -0.67 -16.75 -0.15
N PHE A 535 -1.75 -17.53 -0.03
CA PHE A 535 -2.17 -18.08 1.27
C PHE A 535 -1.14 -19.06 1.84
N ALA A 536 -0.57 -19.94 1.01
CA ALA A 536 0.48 -20.86 1.45
C ALA A 536 1.69 -20.10 2.04
N THR A 537 2.10 -18.99 1.42
CA THR A 537 3.19 -18.15 1.90
C THR A 537 2.84 -17.45 3.22
N VAL A 538 1.60 -16.98 3.38
CA VAL A 538 1.13 -16.41 4.66
C VAL A 538 1.14 -17.45 5.78
N PHE A 539 0.67 -18.67 5.52
CA PHE A 539 0.72 -19.74 6.52
C PHE A 539 2.15 -20.16 6.86
N ALA A 540 3.05 -20.17 5.89
CA ALA A 540 4.46 -20.42 6.14
C ALA A 540 5.10 -19.34 7.02
N LEU A 541 4.77 -18.06 6.80
CA LEU A 541 5.23 -16.96 7.64
C LEU A 541 4.75 -17.08 9.09
N ILE A 542 3.51 -17.53 9.30
CA ILE A 542 2.99 -17.83 10.64
C ILE A 542 3.79 -18.99 11.25
N GLY A 543 4.10 -20.02 10.47
CA GLY A 543 4.95 -21.14 10.90
C GLY A 543 6.33 -20.68 11.35
N PHE A 544 7.03 -19.88 10.55
CA PHE A 544 8.36 -19.34 10.90
C PHE A 544 8.37 -18.50 12.17
N TRP A 545 7.27 -17.79 12.44
CA TRP A 545 7.15 -16.97 13.63
C TRP A 545 6.83 -17.79 14.88
N LEU A 546 6.02 -18.85 14.75
CA LEU A 546 5.62 -19.71 15.87
C LEU A 546 6.64 -20.80 16.22
N TYR A 547 7.40 -21.28 15.24
CA TYR A 547 8.30 -22.42 15.39
C TYR A 547 9.62 -22.18 14.61
N PRO A 548 10.51 -21.29 15.11
CA PRO A 548 11.84 -21.13 14.52
C PRO A 548 12.60 -22.46 14.61
N LEU A 549 13.23 -22.91 13.53
CA LEU A 549 13.82 -24.23 13.43
C LEU A 549 15.20 -24.18 12.78
N ALA A 550 16.20 -24.75 13.44
CA ALA A 550 17.52 -24.94 12.90
C ALA A 550 17.54 -26.09 11.86
N PRO A 551 18.07 -25.85 10.66
CA PRO A 551 18.24 -26.88 9.64
C PRO A 551 19.39 -27.84 9.98
N PRO A 552 19.46 -29.04 9.36
CA PRO A 552 20.47 -30.06 9.67
C PRO A 552 21.92 -29.54 9.64
N ARG A 553 22.27 -28.75 8.63
CA ARG A 553 23.62 -28.16 8.47
C ARG A 553 24.03 -27.19 9.58
N LEU A 554 23.07 -26.65 10.34
CA LEU A 554 23.33 -25.74 11.45
C LEU A 554 23.27 -26.42 12.82
N MET A 555 22.99 -27.72 12.87
CA MET A 555 22.93 -28.47 14.13
C MET A 555 24.32 -28.82 14.65
N PRO A 556 24.69 -28.43 15.88
CA PRO A 556 25.98 -28.76 16.45
C PRO A 556 26.10 -30.27 16.69
N GLY A 557 27.26 -30.85 16.35
CA GLY A 557 27.59 -32.24 16.67
C GLY A 557 26.96 -33.32 15.79
N LEU A 558 26.10 -32.97 14.83
CA LEU A 558 25.47 -33.95 13.92
C LEU A 558 26.27 -34.24 12.63
N GLY A 559 27.27 -33.42 12.31
CA GLY A 559 28.23 -33.69 11.22
C GLY A 559 27.68 -33.51 9.80
N PHE A 560 26.56 -32.81 9.60
CA PHE A 560 26.05 -32.46 8.27
C PHE A 560 26.99 -31.50 7.53
N VAL A 561 27.08 -31.64 6.20
CA VAL A 561 27.89 -30.77 5.34
C VAL A 561 27.00 -29.76 4.62
N ASP A 562 27.25 -28.46 4.84
CA ASP A 562 26.67 -27.40 4.00
C ASP A 562 27.38 -27.40 2.64
N THR A 563 26.66 -27.89 1.64
CA THR A 563 27.16 -28.02 0.26
C THR A 563 27.00 -26.73 -0.53
N VAL A 564 26.08 -25.86 -0.12
CA VAL A 564 25.71 -24.63 -0.84
C VAL A 564 26.63 -23.47 -0.46
N HIS A 565 26.93 -23.33 0.84
CA HIS A 565 27.72 -22.20 1.35
C HIS A 565 29.13 -22.60 1.82
N GLY A 566 29.48 -23.88 1.72
CA GLY A 566 30.75 -24.41 2.22
C GLY A 566 30.83 -24.50 3.76
N PRO A 567 31.99 -24.89 4.33
CA PRO A 567 32.17 -25.04 5.78
C PRO A 567 31.84 -23.76 6.53
N GLN A 568 30.88 -23.85 7.46
CA GLN A 568 30.41 -22.70 8.23
C GLN A 568 31.18 -22.54 9.54
N ASP A 569 31.71 -21.35 9.80
CA ASP A 569 32.19 -20.96 11.12
C ASP A 569 31.00 -20.48 11.96
N PHE A 570 30.59 -21.30 12.94
CA PHE A 570 29.47 -21.00 13.83
C PHE A 570 29.67 -19.77 14.73
N SER A 571 30.89 -19.22 14.79
CA SER A 571 31.24 -17.99 15.49
C SER A 571 31.24 -16.75 14.57
N LYS A 572 31.44 -16.94 13.26
CA LYS A 572 31.42 -15.89 12.21
C LYS A 572 30.96 -16.47 10.86
N PRO A 573 29.65 -16.65 10.66
CA PRO A 573 29.17 -17.32 9.47
C PRO A 573 29.25 -16.40 8.22
N ASP A 574 29.64 -16.95 7.07
CA ASP A 574 29.58 -16.28 5.76
C ASP A 574 28.55 -16.98 4.88
N TYR A 575 27.52 -16.23 4.51
CA TYR A 575 26.33 -16.74 3.87
C TYR A 575 26.10 -16.17 2.47
N GLY A 576 26.98 -15.30 1.96
CA GLY A 576 26.80 -14.64 0.68
C GLY A 576 25.74 -13.52 0.67
N THR A 577 25.91 -12.56 -0.24
CA THR A 577 25.22 -11.25 -0.25
C THR A 577 23.70 -11.29 -0.51
N LEU A 578 23.14 -12.41 -1.00
CA LEU A 578 21.68 -12.58 -1.20
C LEU A 578 21.00 -13.27 0.00
N THR A 579 21.77 -13.96 0.84
CA THR A 579 21.32 -14.87 1.90
C THR A 579 21.51 -14.27 3.29
N GLU A 580 22.40 -13.27 3.44
CA GLU A 580 22.49 -12.37 4.62
C GLU A 580 21.15 -11.69 4.97
N LEU A 581 20.24 -11.55 3.99
CA LEU A 581 18.90 -10.98 4.18
C LEU A 581 17.83 -12.02 4.58
N THR A 582 18.21 -13.28 4.81
CA THR A 582 17.27 -14.37 5.09
C THR A 582 17.57 -15.07 6.42
N ASN A 583 16.57 -15.22 7.30
CA ASN A 583 16.73 -15.89 8.59
C ASN A 583 16.97 -17.40 8.40
N GLN A 584 18.20 -17.86 8.63
CA GLN A 584 18.59 -19.25 8.39
C GLN A 584 18.02 -20.26 9.39
N TYR A 585 17.51 -19.79 10.53
CA TYR A 585 16.82 -20.59 11.55
C TYR A 585 15.31 -20.65 11.32
N ALA A 586 14.87 -20.53 10.06
CA ALA A 586 13.48 -20.64 9.64
C ALA A 586 13.31 -21.81 8.65
N ALA A 587 13.71 -23.01 9.06
CA ALA A 587 13.68 -24.20 8.21
C ALA A 587 12.25 -24.74 7.98
N MET A 588 11.39 -24.75 9.00
CA MET A 588 10.02 -25.28 8.88
C MET A 588 8.95 -24.17 8.84
N PRO A 589 8.00 -24.20 7.90
CA PRO A 589 7.85 -25.14 6.78
C PRO A 589 8.77 -24.82 5.60
N SER A 590 9.20 -25.85 4.85
CA SER A 590 10.05 -25.63 3.67
C SER A 590 9.27 -24.97 2.53
N LEU A 591 9.50 -23.66 2.32
CA LEU A 591 8.92 -22.91 1.21
C LEU A 591 9.50 -23.30 -0.15
N HIS A 592 10.76 -23.73 -0.20
CA HIS A 592 11.36 -24.29 -1.42
C HIS A 592 10.51 -25.46 -1.93
N PHE A 593 10.32 -26.46 -1.07
CA PHE A 593 9.47 -27.61 -1.40
C PHE A 593 8.02 -27.18 -1.60
N GLY A 594 7.46 -26.33 -0.75
CA GLY A 594 6.09 -25.85 -0.87
C GLY A 594 5.79 -25.18 -2.23
N TRP A 595 6.62 -24.23 -2.68
CA TRP A 595 6.44 -23.57 -3.97
C TRP A 595 6.63 -24.52 -5.15
N SER A 596 7.58 -25.46 -5.05
CA SER A 596 7.77 -26.49 -6.08
C SER A 596 6.58 -27.45 -6.16
N LEU A 597 6.01 -27.83 -5.02
CA LEU A 597 4.82 -28.68 -4.95
C LEU A 597 3.60 -27.97 -5.50
N TRP A 598 3.44 -26.68 -5.16
CA TRP A 598 2.43 -25.83 -5.78
C TRP A 598 2.57 -25.80 -7.31
N CYS A 599 3.80 -25.65 -7.84
CA CYS A 599 4.05 -25.71 -9.28
C CYS A 599 3.59 -27.05 -9.86
N GLY A 600 4.00 -28.16 -9.25
CA GLY A 600 3.63 -29.50 -9.68
C GLY A 600 2.12 -29.73 -9.67
N LEU A 601 1.42 -29.32 -8.61
CA LEU A 601 -0.04 -29.42 -8.51
C LEU A 601 -0.75 -28.55 -9.55
N VAL A 602 -0.29 -27.32 -9.77
CA VAL A 602 -0.84 -26.43 -10.80
C VAL A 602 -0.67 -27.04 -12.19
N VAL A 603 0.52 -27.55 -12.51
CA VAL A 603 0.78 -28.21 -13.80
C VAL A 603 -0.04 -29.49 -13.94
N LEU A 604 -0.11 -30.33 -12.90
CA LEU A 604 -0.89 -31.56 -12.86
C LEU A 604 -2.36 -31.30 -13.22
N VAL A 605 -2.92 -30.22 -12.67
CA VAL A 605 -4.33 -29.83 -12.81
C VAL A 605 -4.62 -29.08 -14.13
N LEU A 606 -3.65 -28.34 -14.68
CA LEU A 606 -3.86 -27.45 -15.83
C LEU A 606 -3.32 -27.96 -17.15
N ALA A 607 -2.29 -28.81 -17.12
CA ALA A 607 -1.60 -29.25 -18.31
C ALA A 607 -2.41 -30.31 -19.08
N PRO A 608 -2.51 -30.18 -20.42
CA PRO A 608 -3.32 -31.09 -21.23
C PRO A 608 -2.64 -32.46 -21.45
N ARG A 609 -1.31 -32.53 -21.45
CA ARG A 609 -0.55 -33.73 -21.83
C ARG A 609 0.09 -34.40 -20.61
N TRP A 610 0.12 -35.73 -20.60
CA TRP A 610 0.66 -36.52 -19.48
C TRP A 610 2.14 -36.21 -19.21
N TRP A 611 2.97 -36.03 -20.24
CA TRP A 611 4.39 -35.72 -20.08
C TRP A 611 4.63 -34.36 -19.40
N MET A 612 3.73 -33.38 -19.61
CA MET A 612 3.80 -32.10 -18.91
C MET A 612 3.49 -32.27 -17.42
N LYS A 613 2.54 -33.15 -17.09
CA LYS A 613 2.21 -33.49 -15.71
C LYS A 613 3.37 -34.21 -15.03
N ALA A 614 4.00 -35.16 -15.72
CA ALA A 614 5.21 -35.83 -15.25
C ALA A 614 6.33 -34.82 -14.99
N LEU A 615 6.61 -33.92 -15.94
CA LEU A 615 7.60 -32.85 -15.76
C LEU A 615 7.25 -31.91 -14.59
N GLY A 616 5.97 -31.57 -14.42
CA GLY A 616 5.49 -30.79 -13.30
C GLY A 616 5.73 -31.46 -11.95
N LEU A 617 5.57 -32.79 -11.87
CA LEU A 617 5.81 -33.57 -10.64
C LEU A 617 7.29 -33.88 -10.40
N LEU A 618 8.13 -33.90 -11.45
CA LEU A 618 9.58 -34.00 -11.29
C LEU A 618 10.16 -32.78 -10.56
N HIS A 619 9.58 -31.59 -10.76
CA HIS A 619 10.08 -30.38 -10.12
C HIS A 619 10.08 -30.45 -8.58
N PRO A 620 8.95 -30.74 -7.89
CA PRO A 620 8.96 -30.93 -6.44
C PRO A 620 9.74 -32.14 -5.97
N LEU A 621 9.84 -33.21 -6.76
CA LEU A 621 10.69 -34.35 -6.43
C LEU A 621 12.16 -33.93 -6.34
N PHE A 622 12.66 -33.22 -7.35
CA PHE A 622 14.03 -32.71 -7.33
C PHE A 622 14.24 -31.64 -6.25
N THR A 623 13.26 -30.77 -5.99
CA THR A 623 13.38 -29.80 -4.90
C THR A 623 13.42 -30.49 -3.54
N GLY A 624 12.56 -31.47 -3.29
CA GLY A 624 12.55 -32.27 -2.06
C GLY A 624 13.87 -33.01 -1.86
N THR A 625 14.42 -33.58 -2.93
CA THR A 625 15.75 -34.20 -2.90
C THR A 625 16.83 -33.17 -2.60
N ALA A 626 16.82 -32.02 -3.29
CA ALA A 626 17.81 -30.96 -3.15
C ALA A 626 17.86 -30.43 -1.71
N ILE A 627 16.73 -30.17 -1.07
CA ILE A 627 16.71 -29.62 0.30
C ILE A 627 17.27 -30.60 1.35
N VAL A 628 17.07 -31.91 1.14
CA VAL A 628 17.56 -32.97 2.03
C VAL A 628 19.05 -33.20 1.81
N VAL A 629 19.47 -33.42 0.56
CA VAL A 629 20.87 -33.72 0.24
C VAL A 629 21.81 -32.54 0.49
N THR A 630 21.30 -31.32 0.46
CA THR A 630 22.11 -30.13 0.77
C THR A 630 22.19 -29.83 2.27
N GLY A 631 21.47 -30.59 3.12
CA GLY A 631 21.39 -30.35 4.56
C GLY A 631 20.60 -29.08 4.92
N ASN A 632 19.78 -28.59 3.99
CA ASN A 632 19.05 -27.34 4.17
C ASN A 632 17.73 -27.47 4.93
N HIS A 633 17.15 -28.68 4.95
CA HIS A 633 15.88 -28.96 5.60
C HIS A 633 15.81 -30.41 6.09
N TRP A 634 14.99 -30.64 7.11
CA TRP A 634 14.54 -31.95 7.54
C TRP A 634 13.44 -32.48 6.60
N VAL A 635 13.20 -33.80 6.55
CA VAL A 635 12.09 -34.38 5.79
C VAL A 635 10.74 -33.85 6.31
N LEU A 636 10.58 -33.67 7.61
CA LEU A 636 9.38 -33.09 8.22
C LEU A 636 9.14 -31.63 7.81
N ASP A 637 10.19 -30.86 7.46
CA ASP A 637 10.03 -29.52 6.91
C ASP A 637 9.30 -29.56 5.55
N ALA A 638 9.59 -30.59 4.74
CA ALA A 638 8.93 -30.82 3.45
C ALA A 638 7.46 -31.23 3.67
N VAL A 639 7.18 -32.06 4.68
CA VAL A 639 5.81 -32.41 5.07
C VAL A 639 5.03 -31.17 5.50
N ALA A 640 5.61 -30.33 6.37
CA ALA A 640 5.02 -29.07 6.78
C ALA A 640 4.81 -28.12 5.57
N GLY A 641 5.77 -28.09 4.64
CA GLY A 641 5.67 -27.42 3.33
C GLY A 641 4.46 -27.89 2.52
N ALA A 642 4.23 -29.19 2.44
CA ALA A 642 3.05 -29.75 1.77
C ALA A 642 1.74 -29.36 2.48
N MET A 643 1.73 -29.36 3.82
CA MET A 643 0.56 -28.96 4.61
C MET A 643 0.18 -27.50 4.36
N VAL A 644 1.14 -26.57 4.36
CA VAL A 644 0.84 -25.15 4.09
C VAL A 644 0.37 -24.90 2.66
N VAL A 645 0.88 -25.65 1.66
CA VAL A 645 0.36 -25.60 0.28
C VAL A 645 -1.06 -26.13 0.21
N GLY A 646 -1.34 -27.27 0.86
CA GLY A 646 -2.68 -27.83 0.98
C GLY A 646 -3.65 -26.85 1.64
N ALA A 647 -3.25 -26.23 2.74
CA ALA A 647 -4.01 -25.18 3.42
C ALA A 647 -4.22 -23.95 2.52
N GLY A 648 -3.23 -23.57 1.71
CA GLY A 648 -3.35 -22.47 0.74
C GLY A 648 -4.42 -22.73 -0.34
N PHE A 649 -4.44 -23.94 -0.90
CA PHE A 649 -5.50 -24.36 -1.83
C PHE A 649 -6.85 -24.49 -1.13
N GLY A 650 -6.88 -25.04 0.09
CA GLY A 650 -8.08 -25.16 0.93
C GLY A 650 -8.71 -23.81 1.23
N MET A 651 -7.92 -22.83 1.68
CA MET A 651 -8.37 -21.46 1.92
C MET A 651 -8.87 -20.81 0.63
N THR A 652 -8.19 -21.03 -0.49
CA THR A 652 -8.66 -20.56 -1.80
C THR A 652 -10.02 -21.15 -2.17
N TYR A 653 -10.25 -22.44 -1.88
CA TYR A 653 -11.55 -23.10 -2.09
C TYR A 653 -12.64 -22.55 -1.16
N VAL A 654 -12.33 -22.34 0.12
CA VAL A 654 -13.26 -21.76 1.10
C VAL A 654 -13.68 -20.34 0.71
N VAL A 655 -12.74 -19.52 0.22
CA VAL A 655 -12.98 -18.12 -0.14
C VAL A 655 -13.63 -17.97 -1.52
N GLN A 656 -13.17 -18.71 -2.53
CA GLN A 656 -13.59 -18.53 -3.93
C GLN A 656 -14.52 -19.62 -4.47
N GLY A 657 -14.76 -20.69 -3.71
CA GLY A 657 -15.53 -21.85 -4.14
C GLY A 657 -14.79 -22.80 -5.08
N PRO A 658 -15.47 -23.83 -5.61
CA PRO A 658 -14.89 -24.82 -6.51
C PRO A 658 -14.39 -24.20 -7.82
N ARG A 659 -13.42 -24.85 -8.49
CA ARG A 659 -12.92 -24.41 -9.80
C ARG A 659 -13.99 -24.65 -10.88
N ALA A 660 -14.19 -23.65 -11.76
CA ALA A 660 -15.31 -23.64 -12.71
C ALA A 660 -15.38 -24.86 -13.64
N ARG A 661 -14.23 -25.38 -14.10
CA ARG A 661 -14.17 -26.58 -14.95
C ARG A 661 -14.45 -27.89 -14.22
N THR A 662 -14.22 -27.96 -12.90
CA THR A 662 -14.41 -29.20 -12.13
C THR A 662 -15.89 -29.59 -12.09
N VAL A 663 -16.80 -28.61 -12.14
CA VAL A 663 -18.24 -28.90 -12.10
C VAL A 663 -18.85 -29.14 -13.48
N THR A 664 -18.32 -28.57 -14.58
CA THR A 664 -18.81 -28.94 -15.92
C THR A 664 -18.56 -30.43 -16.20
N ALA A 665 -17.36 -30.94 -15.86
CA ALA A 665 -17.04 -32.36 -15.99
C ALA A 665 -17.82 -33.25 -15.00
N MET A 666 -18.09 -32.76 -13.79
CA MET A 666 -18.87 -33.50 -12.78
C MET A 666 -20.38 -33.48 -13.10
N ALA A 667 -20.90 -32.40 -13.68
CA ALA A 667 -22.28 -32.29 -14.15
C ALA A 667 -22.51 -33.13 -15.41
N GLU A 668 -21.56 -33.17 -16.35
CA GLU A 668 -21.59 -34.12 -17.48
C GLU A 668 -21.59 -35.57 -16.99
N LYS A 669 -20.79 -35.89 -15.96
CA LYS A 669 -20.75 -37.23 -15.36
C LYS A 669 -22.05 -37.59 -14.62
N ILE A 670 -22.63 -36.66 -13.87
CA ILE A 670 -23.93 -36.87 -13.19
C ILE A 670 -25.07 -36.99 -14.22
N SER A 671 -24.99 -36.25 -15.32
CA SER A 671 -25.92 -36.35 -16.45
C SER A 671 -25.78 -37.67 -17.21
N SER A 672 -24.58 -38.26 -17.31
CA SER A 672 -24.39 -39.57 -17.94
C SER A 672 -24.80 -40.74 -17.06
N ASP A 673 -24.74 -40.55 -15.73
CA ASP A 673 -25.04 -41.59 -14.74
C ASP A 673 -26.51 -41.59 -14.27
N SER A 674 -27.33 -40.63 -14.72
CA SER A 674 -28.76 -40.60 -14.43
C SER A 674 -29.52 -41.54 -15.40
N PRO A 675 -30.28 -42.54 -14.91
CA PRO A 675 -31.04 -43.42 -15.79
C PRO A 675 -32.09 -42.60 -16.56
N ALA A 676 -32.15 -42.81 -17.88
CA ALA A 676 -33.12 -42.16 -18.75
C ALA A 676 -34.55 -42.39 -18.23
N PRO A 677 -35.46 -41.40 -18.30
CA PRO A 677 -36.83 -41.59 -17.86
C PRO A 677 -37.46 -42.71 -18.69
N VAL A 678 -38.02 -43.70 -17.99
CA VAL A 678 -38.79 -44.80 -18.57
C VAL A 678 -39.88 -44.17 -19.44
N LYS A 679 -39.84 -44.43 -20.75
CA LYS A 679 -40.95 -44.12 -21.65
C LYS A 679 -42.15 -44.93 -21.19
N ASP A 680 -43.17 -44.24 -20.69
CA ASP A 680 -44.50 -44.81 -20.49
C ASP A 680 -44.96 -45.48 -21.79
N ARG A 681 -45.07 -46.81 -21.74
CA ARG A 681 -45.80 -47.57 -22.75
C ARG A 681 -47.28 -47.34 -22.49
N ALA A 682 -47.94 -46.73 -23.46
CA ALA A 682 -49.39 -46.70 -23.56
C ALA A 682 -49.95 -48.12 -23.42
N ALA A 683 -50.93 -48.28 -22.54
CA ALA A 683 -51.86 -49.39 -22.59
C ALA A 683 -53.16 -48.88 -23.23
N SER A 684 -53.57 -49.63 -24.25
CA SER A 684 -54.88 -49.72 -24.89
C SER A 684 -56.06 -49.72 -23.94
#